data_AF-A0AAE5GPY9-F1
#
_entry.id   AF-A0AAE5GPY9-F1
#
_cell.length_a   1.000
_cell.length_b   1.000
_cell.length_c   1.000
_cell.angle_alpha   90.00
_cell.angle_beta   90.00
_cell.angle_gamma   90.00
#
_symmetry.space_group_name_H-M   'P 1'
#
loop_
_entity.id
_entity.type
_entity.pdbx_description
1 polymer ?
#
loop_
_entity_poly.entity_id
_entity_poly.type
_entity_poly.pdbx_seq_one_letter_code
_entity_poly.pdbx_strand_id
1 'polypeptide(L)'
;MNFNNIPLRFKIALGTGAPLILLVFLAFVAITSSRSQVQTNAMVDHTHNVIQQAMRIEAAAVDMETGMRGFLLAGKEDFLDPYLNGQQRFTKLVAELKNTVNDNPVQVKRLEDIEQTINDWRVNVTEPIIELRREIGHAKTMDDVSDLVGEARGKVYFDKFRGQIALFTEREAQLLEQRQKTNKDKFDNSVFSLVTLNEQGYLEKSETEELLSSFSQLSEATDWVNHTYKVMASAQDVLAAAVDMETGMRGYLLAGREDFLEPYNQGSGKFKQLIFKLKQTVSDNPQQVKLLEEMNGTISEWQTEVVTPIIKLRREIGDAKTMNDMAKLVGEARGKVYFDQFRSQIAEFVAMEDGLMDERQAAAESAAKTTETTLMLGTLIAIGLGSVIAWVVLKAITVPVRQVATGLERLAEGDLTNTIDIDSKDELGAMAASYNQAVKKTNGAILEVLRTTDEVVDGTMSITQANTNMSHELGVQSEKIAQISSSIEQMSHSIQEVATKSSEATANAQAAGVTANSGGEVVQNTIEGMNAINEAVTASSNSVAELGKRGSEIGEIISVINEIAEQTNLLALNAAIEAARAGEAGRGFAVVADEVRALADRTTSATQEIGQSIEAIQNETSLAVERMEVGATQVNEGLELVKKAGVSLDEIVEGAQTVANMIDSIAAAAEEQSVASGEVSKNVESVSEVSVVANEQANLAASSAQTLEQKAESLKRLVNQFKV
;
A
#
# COMPACT_ATOMS: atom_id res chain seq x y z
N MET A 1 11.93 15.16 25.65
CA MET A 1 11.18 13.89 25.57
C MET A 1 10.82 13.67 24.11
N ASN A 2 11.24 12.56 23.49
CA ASN A 2 11.00 12.36 22.05
C ASN A 2 9.50 12.07 21.82
N PHE A 3 8.80 12.94 21.08
CA PHE A 3 7.34 12.91 20.89
C PHE A 3 6.85 11.58 20.28
N ASN A 4 7.75 10.83 19.64
CA ASN A 4 7.43 9.56 19.01
C ASN A 4 7.09 8.44 20.02
N ASN A 5 7.72 8.43 21.20
CA ASN A 5 7.59 7.33 22.17
C ASN A 5 6.43 7.50 23.18
N ILE A 6 5.64 8.56 23.01
CA ILE A 6 4.49 8.83 23.88
C ILE A 6 3.27 8.05 23.35
N PRO A 7 2.50 7.34 24.19
CA PRO A 7 1.29 6.64 23.73
C PRO A 7 0.30 7.59 23.05
N LEU A 8 -0.40 7.14 22.01
CA LEU A 8 -1.33 7.98 21.23
C LEU A 8 -2.33 8.73 22.11
N ARG A 9 -2.86 8.07 23.16
CA ARG A 9 -3.73 8.69 24.16
C ARG A 9 -3.14 9.94 24.82
N PHE A 10 -1.84 9.93 25.11
CA PHE A 10 -1.13 11.05 25.73
C PHE A 10 -0.81 12.13 24.70
N LYS A 11 -0.56 11.78 23.43
CA LYS A 11 -0.38 12.78 22.36
C LYS A 11 -1.66 13.57 22.09
N ILE A 12 -2.80 12.87 22.02
CA ILE A 12 -4.12 13.50 21.86
C ILE A 12 -4.47 14.36 23.09
N ALA A 13 -4.19 13.87 24.29
CA ALA A 13 -4.37 14.65 25.52
C ALA A 13 -3.47 15.91 25.57
N LEU A 14 -2.22 15.82 25.09
CA LEU A 14 -1.33 16.97 24.99
C LEU A 14 -1.81 17.99 23.95
N GLY A 15 -2.28 17.51 22.78
CA GLY A 15 -2.78 18.37 21.71
C GLY A 15 -4.08 19.10 22.06
N THR A 16 -4.96 18.47 22.84
CA THR A 16 -6.22 19.07 23.30
C THR A 16 -6.06 19.89 24.60
N GLY A 17 -5.10 19.54 25.45
CA GLY A 17 -4.83 20.25 26.70
C GLY A 17 -4.02 21.53 26.56
N ALA A 18 -3.09 21.60 25.59
CA ALA A 18 -2.25 22.78 25.40
C ALA A 18 -3.05 24.07 25.06
N PRO A 19 -4.07 24.05 24.17
CA PRO A 19 -4.91 25.21 23.90
C PRO A 19 -5.69 25.68 25.15
N LEU A 20 -6.19 24.75 25.96
CA LEU A 20 -6.92 25.08 27.19
C LEU A 20 -6.04 25.77 28.23
N ILE A 21 -4.79 25.34 28.38
CA ILE A 21 -3.82 25.99 29.28
C ILE A 21 -3.50 27.40 28.78
N LEU A 22 -3.37 27.58 27.47
CA LEU A 22 -3.07 28.87 26.85
C LEU A 22 -4.26 29.84 26.99
N LEU A 23 -5.50 29.36 26.88
CA LEU A 23 -6.72 30.13 27.17
C LEU A 23 -6.78 30.61 28.63
N VAL A 24 -6.44 29.75 29.59
CA VAL A 24 -6.37 30.13 31.02
C VAL A 24 -5.32 31.21 31.25
N PHE A 25 -4.16 31.09 30.61
CA PHE A 25 -3.10 32.11 30.68
C PHE A 25 -3.55 33.45 30.09
N LEU A 26 -4.24 33.42 28.95
CA LEU A 26 -4.81 34.60 28.31
C LEU A 26 -5.84 35.33 29.17
N ALA A 27 -6.78 34.57 29.75
CA ALA A 27 -7.78 35.13 30.66
C ALA A 27 -7.12 35.79 31.88
N PHE A 28 -6.06 35.16 32.41
CA PHE A 28 -5.28 35.74 33.51
C PHE A 28 -4.61 37.06 33.12
N VAL A 29 -3.97 37.13 31.95
CA VAL A 29 -3.36 38.37 31.42
C VAL A 29 -4.41 39.46 31.21
N ALA A 30 -5.56 39.11 30.63
CA ALA A 30 -6.63 40.07 30.36
C ALA A 30 -7.26 40.65 31.64
N ILE A 31 -7.52 39.80 32.64
CA ILE A 31 -8.06 40.22 33.95
C ILE A 31 -7.06 41.11 34.70
N THR A 32 -5.78 40.73 34.72
CA THR A 32 -4.74 41.52 35.38
C THR A 32 -4.53 42.89 34.71
N SER A 33 -4.62 42.94 33.38
CA SER A 33 -4.58 44.18 32.61
C SER A 33 -5.77 45.10 32.93
N SER A 34 -6.99 44.58 32.88
CA SER A 34 -8.22 45.32 33.22
C SER A 34 -8.15 45.93 34.63
N ARG A 35 -7.74 45.14 35.64
CA ARG A 35 -7.56 45.63 37.02
C ARG A 35 -6.47 46.72 37.12
N SER A 36 -5.35 46.55 36.42
CA SER A 36 -4.29 47.57 36.38
C SER A 36 -4.78 48.86 35.74
N GLN A 37 -5.67 48.80 34.75
CA GLN A 37 -6.21 49.97 34.07
C GLN A 37 -7.16 50.77 34.96
N VAL A 38 -8.05 50.09 35.70
CA VAL A 38 -8.92 50.73 36.71
C VAL A 38 -8.09 51.45 37.79
N GLN A 39 -7.07 50.80 38.32
CA GLN A 39 -6.18 51.41 39.32
C GLN A 39 -5.41 52.62 38.78
N THR A 40 -4.98 52.56 37.51
CA THR A 40 -4.24 53.67 36.88
C THR A 40 -5.18 54.85 36.58
N ASN A 41 -6.43 54.58 36.20
CA ASN A 41 -7.45 55.61 36.00
C ASN A 41 -7.75 56.38 37.29
N ALA A 42 -7.87 55.69 38.44
CA ALA A 42 -8.06 56.37 39.73
C ALA A 42 -6.90 57.33 40.09
N MET A 43 -5.66 57.01 39.69
CA MET A 43 -4.51 57.90 39.88
C MET A 43 -4.52 59.09 38.91
N VAL A 44 -4.96 58.88 37.67
CA VAL A 44 -5.16 59.94 36.67
C VAL A 44 -6.24 60.93 37.12
N ASP A 45 -7.34 60.40 37.64
CA ASP A 45 -8.47 61.14 38.22
C ASP A 45 -8.02 62.05 39.38
N HIS A 46 -7.29 61.46 40.34
CA HIS A 46 -6.69 62.20 41.45
C HIS A 46 -5.80 63.36 40.99
N THR A 47 -4.96 63.15 39.96
CA THR A 47 -4.06 64.19 39.43
C THR A 47 -4.82 65.36 38.83
N HIS A 48 -5.88 65.09 38.08
CA HIS A 48 -6.70 66.14 37.50
C HIS A 48 -7.44 66.95 38.58
N ASN A 49 -7.95 66.30 39.63
CA ASN A 49 -8.57 66.99 40.75
C ASN A 49 -7.58 67.94 41.44
N VAL A 50 -6.32 67.50 41.65
CA VAL A 50 -5.24 68.36 42.18
C VAL A 50 -5.01 69.60 41.30
N ILE A 51 -4.94 69.43 39.98
CA ILE A 51 -4.78 70.54 39.02
C ILE A 51 -5.98 71.50 39.06
N GLN A 52 -7.21 70.98 39.09
CA GLN A 52 -8.42 71.80 39.19
C GLN A 52 -8.51 72.58 40.50
N GLN A 53 -8.13 71.97 41.63
CA GLN A 53 -8.06 72.67 42.91
C GLN A 53 -7.02 73.80 42.87
N ALA A 54 -5.87 73.60 42.23
CA ALA A 54 -4.86 74.65 42.04
C ALA A 54 -5.38 75.83 41.19
N MET A 55 -6.10 75.54 40.10
CA MET A 55 -6.74 76.58 39.28
C MET A 55 -7.84 77.34 40.05
N ARG A 56 -8.61 76.66 40.92
CA ARG A 56 -9.58 77.32 41.81
C ARG A 56 -8.90 78.24 42.85
N ILE A 57 -7.70 77.88 43.33
CA ILE A 57 -6.88 78.75 44.21
C ILE A 57 -6.45 80.01 43.46
N GLU A 58 -6.00 79.86 42.21
CA GLU A 58 -5.67 81.00 41.34
C GLU A 58 -6.87 81.92 41.15
N ALA A 59 -8.03 81.36 40.77
CA ALA A 59 -9.26 82.14 40.60
C ALA A 59 -9.64 82.92 41.88
N ALA A 60 -9.52 82.30 43.06
CA ALA A 60 -9.81 82.97 44.32
C ALA A 60 -8.87 84.15 44.62
N ALA A 61 -7.57 84.01 44.31
CA ALA A 61 -6.60 85.10 44.44
C ALA A 61 -6.86 86.22 43.42
N VAL A 62 -7.23 85.90 42.19
CA VAL A 62 -7.57 86.91 41.18
C VAL A 62 -8.89 87.62 41.50
N ASP A 63 -9.86 86.94 42.12
CA ASP A 63 -11.07 87.57 42.67
C ASP A 63 -10.68 88.60 43.77
N MET A 64 -9.66 88.30 44.58
CA MET A 64 -9.10 89.26 45.52
C MET A 64 -8.55 90.50 44.82
N GLU A 65 -7.70 90.33 43.81
CA GLU A 65 -7.14 91.44 43.04
C GLU A 65 -8.24 92.28 42.37
N THR A 66 -9.21 91.60 41.78
CA THR A 66 -10.30 92.23 41.03
C THR A 66 -11.21 93.02 41.97
N GLY A 67 -11.62 92.45 43.11
CA GLY A 67 -12.44 93.11 44.12
C GLY A 67 -11.76 94.37 44.68
N MET A 68 -10.49 94.25 45.05
CA MET A 68 -9.70 95.40 45.48
C MET A 68 -9.70 96.51 44.42
N ARG A 69 -9.32 96.21 43.17
CA ARG A 69 -9.30 97.23 42.09
C ARG A 69 -10.67 97.86 41.84
N GLY A 70 -11.74 97.08 42.00
CA GLY A 70 -13.11 97.58 41.94
C GLY A 70 -13.41 98.61 43.01
N PHE A 71 -13.02 98.34 44.26
CA PHE A 71 -13.14 99.27 45.38
C PHE A 71 -12.31 100.53 45.17
N LEU A 72 -11.06 100.38 44.70
CA LEU A 72 -10.20 101.52 44.38
C LEU A 72 -10.83 102.43 43.32
N LEU A 73 -11.49 101.87 42.32
CA LEU A 73 -12.19 102.66 41.31
C LEU A 73 -13.49 103.29 41.84
N ALA A 74 -14.38 102.51 42.43
CA ALA A 74 -15.74 102.94 42.76
C ALA A 74 -15.88 103.67 44.12
N GLY A 75 -15.01 103.36 45.09
CA GLY A 75 -15.07 103.90 46.46
C GLY A 75 -16.23 103.39 47.33
N LYS A 76 -16.94 102.33 46.89
CA LYS A 76 -18.07 101.72 47.62
C LYS A 76 -17.66 100.39 48.24
N GLU A 77 -17.92 100.19 49.53
CA GLU A 77 -17.52 98.98 50.29
C GLU A 77 -18.02 97.67 49.67
N ASP A 78 -19.20 97.63 49.05
CA ASP A 78 -19.73 96.41 48.39
C ASP A 78 -18.82 95.88 47.27
N PHE A 79 -17.90 96.71 46.74
CA PHE A 79 -16.90 96.25 45.76
C PHE A 79 -15.75 95.45 46.40
N LEU A 80 -15.61 95.46 47.73
CA LEU A 80 -14.67 94.58 48.46
C LEU A 80 -15.23 93.19 48.74
N ASP A 81 -16.52 92.91 48.49
CA ASP A 81 -17.09 91.57 48.70
C ASP A 81 -16.31 90.46 47.96
N PRO A 82 -15.93 90.61 46.67
CA PRO A 82 -15.10 89.62 45.99
C PRO A 82 -13.72 89.45 46.64
N TYR A 83 -13.20 90.50 47.27
CA TYR A 83 -11.93 90.46 47.97
C TYR A 83 -12.01 89.67 49.28
N LEU A 84 -13.00 89.95 50.12
CA LEU A 84 -13.19 89.25 51.39
C LEU A 84 -13.58 87.77 51.16
N ASN A 85 -14.49 87.51 50.22
CA ASN A 85 -14.89 86.16 49.86
C ASN A 85 -13.75 85.39 49.19
N GLY A 86 -13.00 86.04 48.30
CA GLY A 86 -11.80 85.48 47.66
C GLY A 86 -10.75 85.08 48.69
N GLN A 87 -10.51 85.89 49.72
CA GLN A 87 -9.56 85.57 50.79
C GLN A 87 -9.95 84.32 51.60
N GLN A 88 -11.22 84.24 52.01
CA GLN A 88 -11.73 83.06 52.73
C GLN A 88 -11.63 81.81 51.87
N ARG A 89 -12.04 81.92 50.59
CA ARG A 89 -11.99 80.84 49.62
C ARG A 89 -10.56 80.39 49.34
N PHE A 90 -9.63 81.32 49.15
CA PHE A 90 -8.22 81.05 48.93
C PHE A 90 -7.64 80.24 50.10
N THR A 91 -7.85 80.70 51.34
CA THR A 91 -7.36 80.02 52.55
C THR A 91 -7.92 78.60 52.65
N LYS A 92 -9.23 78.43 52.40
CA LYS A 92 -9.88 77.12 52.42
C LYS A 92 -9.34 76.18 51.33
N LEU A 93 -9.26 76.64 50.08
CA LEU A 93 -8.81 75.83 48.96
C LEU A 93 -7.35 75.41 49.10
N VAL A 94 -6.48 76.28 49.62
CA VAL A 94 -5.07 75.94 49.91
C VAL A 94 -5.00 74.83 50.97
N ALA A 95 -5.80 74.90 52.04
CA ALA A 95 -5.83 73.88 53.07
C ALA A 95 -6.38 72.53 52.54
N GLU A 96 -7.43 72.56 51.72
CA GLU A 96 -7.98 71.37 51.06
C GLU A 96 -6.96 70.74 50.12
N LEU A 97 -6.30 71.52 49.28
CA LEU A 97 -5.30 71.00 48.35
C LEU A 97 -4.09 70.41 49.09
N LYS A 98 -3.61 71.03 50.18
CA LYS A 98 -2.56 70.46 51.03
C LYS A 98 -2.93 69.09 51.61
N ASN A 99 -4.20 68.87 51.94
CA ASN A 99 -4.69 67.56 52.38
C ASN A 99 -4.76 66.56 51.22
N THR A 100 -5.18 67.01 50.03
CA THR A 100 -5.24 66.17 48.82
C THR A 100 -3.85 65.68 48.41
N VAL A 101 -2.81 66.53 48.49
CA VAL A 101 -1.42 66.20 48.12
C VAL A 101 -0.53 65.83 49.31
N ASN A 102 -1.10 65.36 50.42
CA ASN A 102 -0.37 65.10 51.66
C ASN A 102 0.71 64.00 51.53
N ASP A 103 0.59 63.16 50.51
CA ASP A 103 1.52 62.10 50.14
C ASP A 103 2.78 62.66 49.44
N ASN A 104 2.76 63.94 49.05
CA ASN A 104 3.85 64.63 48.39
C ASN A 104 4.32 65.86 49.19
N PRO A 105 5.29 65.70 50.11
CA PRO A 105 5.80 66.79 50.94
C PRO A 105 6.35 67.98 50.15
N VAL A 106 6.84 67.76 48.92
CA VAL A 106 7.36 68.83 48.06
C VAL A 106 6.23 69.70 47.54
N GLN A 107 5.08 69.12 47.19
CA GLN A 107 3.91 69.86 46.72
C GLN A 107 3.24 70.64 47.86
N VAL A 108 3.14 70.03 49.06
CA VAL A 108 2.68 70.75 50.27
C VAL A 108 3.53 71.98 50.54
N LYS A 109 4.87 71.86 50.43
CA LYS A 109 5.79 72.98 50.64
C LYS A 109 5.58 74.11 49.63
N ARG A 110 5.32 73.80 48.35
CA ARG A 110 5.02 74.82 47.34
C ARG A 110 3.73 75.57 47.64
N LEU A 111 2.70 74.88 48.14
CA LEU A 111 1.44 75.51 48.55
C LEU A 111 1.63 76.44 49.75
N GLU A 112 2.52 76.10 50.69
CA GLU A 112 2.91 77.03 51.77
C GLU A 112 3.59 78.29 51.20
N ASP A 113 4.51 78.14 50.24
CA ASP A 113 5.20 79.27 49.63
C ASP A 113 4.25 80.16 48.80
N ILE A 114 3.22 79.57 48.19
CA ILE A 114 2.14 80.26 47.48
C ILE A 114 1.28 81.07 48.46
N GLU A 115 0.87 80.44 49.57
CA GLU A 115 0.08 81.07 50.63
C GLU A 115 0.82 82.27 51.22
N GLN A 116 2.13 82.12 51.47
CA GLN A 116 2.97 83.20 51.96
C GLN A 116 3.03 84.38 50.98
N THR A 117 3.23 84.13 49.67
CA THR A 117 3.28 85.21 48.66
C THR A 117 1.99 86.02 48.62
N ILE A 118 0.82 85.38 48.70
CA ILE A 118 -0.48 86.09 48.73
C ILE A 118 -0.69 86.83 50.04
N ASN A 119 -0.26 86.27 51.17
CA ASN A 119 -0.31 86.96 52.45
C ASN A 119 0.62 88.20 52.49
N ASP A 120 1.81 88.10 51.92
CA ASP A 120 2.75 89.23 51.80
C ASP A 120 2.18 90.33 50.89
N TRP A 121 1.55 89.97 49.78
CA TRP A 121 0.84 90.92 48.92
C TRP A 121 -0.28 91.64 49.67
N ARG A 122 -1.05 90.87 50.45
CA ARG A 122 -2.16 91.41 51.24
C ARG A 122 -1.68 92.50 52.20
N VAL A 123 -0.68 92.18 53.02
CA VAL A 123 -0.19 93.06 54.09
C VAL A 123 0.59 94.26 53.54
N ASN A 124 1.42 94.04 52.51
CA ASN A 124 2.36 95.08 52.04
C ASN A 124 1.80 95.97 50.92
N VAL A 125 0.75 95.53 50.21
CA VAL A 125 0.21 96.24 49.05
C VAL A 125 -1.27 96.49 49.23
N THR A 126 -2.06 95.45 49.45
CA THR A 126 -3.52 95.55 49.33
C THR A 126 -4.17 96.31 50.50
N GLU A 127 -3.90 95.91 51.75
CA GLU A 127 -4.47 96.54 52.95
C GLU A 127 -4.11 98.04 53.05
N PRO A 128 -2.85 98.48 52.84
CA PRO A 128 -2.49 99.89 52.86
C PRO A 128 -3.18 100.72 51.77
N ILE A 129 -3.35 100.16 50.56
CA ILE A 129 -3.97 100.87 49.43
C ILE A 129 -5.49 100.98 49.60
N ILE A 130 -6.14 99.94 50.15
CA ILE A 130 -7.57 99.99 50.52
C ILE A 130 -7.79 101.07 51.60
N GLU A 131 -6.94 101.12 52.62
CA GLU A 131 -7.02 102.13 53.68
C GLU A 131 -6.80 103.55 53.12
N LEU A 132 -5.80 103.73 52.25
CA LEU A 132 -5.56 104.99 51.54
C LEU A 132 -6.79 105.45 50.75
N ARG A 133 -7.50 104.52 50.09
CA ARG A 133 -8.73 104.83 49.35
C ARG A 133 -9.88 105.27 50.28
N ARG A 134 -9.99 104.70 51.49
CA ARG A 134 -10.98 105.12 52.49
C ARG A 134 -10.73 106.55 53.00
N GLU A 135 -9.49 107.05 52.93
CA GLU A 135 -9.11 108.41 53.34
C GLU A 135 -9.37 109.49 52.26
N ILE A 136 -9.66 109.10 51.02
CA ILE A 136 -9.94 110.05 49.92
C ILE A 136 -11.26 110.77 50.18
N GLY A 137 -11.20 112.11 50.25
CA GLY A 137 -12.30 112.98 50.68
C GLY A 137 -11.97 113.84 51.91
N HIS A 138 -10.86 113.55 52.61
CA HIS A 138 -10.41 114.33 53.77
C HIS A 138 -9.09 115.10 53.56
N ALA A 139 -8.20 114.67 52.66
CA ALA A 139 -6.97 115.42 52.29
C ALA A 139 -6.28 114.97 50.98
N LYS A 140 -6.49 113.72 50.54
CA LYS A 140 -5.85 113.10 49.37
C LYS A 140 -6.83 112.99 48.19
N THR A 141 -6.32 112.98 46.96
CA THR A 141 -7.13 112.89 45.73
C THR A 141 -7.06 111.48 45.13
N MET A 142 -7.93 111.21 44.14
CA MET A 142 -7.89 109.96 43.38
C MET A 142 -6.62 109.82 42.53
N ASP A 143 -5.92 110.93 42.28
CA ASP A 143 -4.64 110.92 41.57
C ASP A 143 -3.53 110.28 42.43
N ASP A 144 -3.57 110.44 43.76
CA ASP A 144 -2.62 109.78 44.69
C ASP A 144 -2.75 108.24 44.65
N VAL A 145 -3.98 107.73 44.51
CA VAL A 145 -4.23 106.28 44.34
C VAL A 145 -3.83 105.82 42.94
N SER A 146 -4.03 106.66 41.91
CA SER A 146 -3.58 106.40 40.54
C SER A 146 -2.05 106.25 40.47
N ASP A 147 -1.30 107.15 41.10
CA ASP A 147 0.17 107.11 41.12
C ASP A 147 0.71 105.86 41.82
N LEU A 148 0.13 105.50 42.98
CA LEU A 148 0.55 104.32 43.75
C LEU A 148 0.25 103.00 43.02
N VAL A 149 -0.90 102.92 42.33
CA VAL A 149 -1.22 101.79 41.44
C VAL A 149 -0.30 101.79 40.21
N GLY A 150 0.10 102.98 39.74
CA GLY A 150 1.10 103.21 38.71
C GLY A 150 2.52 102.74 39.09
N GLU A 151 2.84 102.51 40.35
CA GLU A 151 4.12 101.88 40.72
C GLU A 151 4.13 100.37 40.47
N ALA A 152 2.98 99.77 40.13
CA ALA A 152 2.83 98.35 39.83
C ALA A 152 3.36 97.41 40.94
N ARG A 153 3.42 97.85 42.21
CA ARG A 153 3.95 97.05 43.34
C ARG A 153 3.22 95.71 43.51
N GLY A 154 1.90 95.69 43.31
CA GLY A 154 1.10 94.47 43.37
C GLY A 154 1.41 93.47 42.25
N LYS A 155 1.86 93.95 41.09
CA LYS A 155 2.18 93.12 39.92
C LYS A 155 3.31 92.13 40.23
N VAL A 156 4.34 92.56 40.99
CA VAL A 156 5.48 91.70 41.36
C VAL A 156 5.03 90.46 42.15
N TYR A 157 4.09 90.64 43.08
CA TYR A 157 3.56 89.53 43.88
C TYR A 157 2.65 88.62 43.06
N PHE A 158 1.80 89.17 42.20
CA PHE A 158 0.92 88.37 41.34
C PHE A 158 1.67 87.63 40.23
N ASP A 159 2.71 88.23 39.64
CA ASP A 159 3.59 87.55 38.69
C ASP A 159 4.33 86.40 39.38
N LYS A 160 4.80 86.61 40.63
CA LYS A 160 5.43 85.55 41.44
C LYS A 160 4.43 84.45 41.79
N PHE A 161 3.22 84.80 42.26
CA PHE A 161 2.16 83.87 42.60
C PHE A 161 1.72 83.04 41.39
N ARG A 162 1.42 83.68 40.26
CA ARG A 162 1.07 83.02 38.99
C ARG A 162 2.21 82.11 38.52
N GLY A 163 3.47 82.53 38.68
CA GLY A 163 4.63 81.68 38.41
C GLY A 163 4.72 80.46 39.32
N GLN A 164 4.42 80.60 40.62
CA GLN A 164 4.41 79.48 41.57
C GLN A 164 3.28 78.48 41.29
N ILE A 165 2.06 78.97 41.00
CA ILE A 165 0.92 78.13 40.60
C ILE A 165 1.18 77.45 39.25
N ALA A 166 1.70 78.18 38.26
CA ALA A 166 2.03 77.62 36.96
C ALA A 166 3.04 76.48 37.09
N LEU A 167 4.08 76.65 37.92
CA LEU A 167 5.07 75.61 38.17
C LEU A 167 4.50 74.42 38.95
N PHE A 168 3.55 74.65 39.88
CA PHE A 168 2.82 73.57 40.57
C PHE A 168 2.01 72.75 39.56
N THR A 169 1.20 73.42 38.74
CA THR A 169 0.33 72.80 37.74
C THR A 169 1.14 72.11 36.64
N GLU A 170 2.26 72.69 36.19
CA GLU A 170 3.16 72.08 35.20
C GLU A 170 3.71 70.73 35.69
N ARG A 171 4.07 70.62 36.97
CA ARG A 171 4.56 69.38 37.56
C ARG A 171 3.49 68.30 37.64
N GLU A 172 2.29 68.67 38.04
CA GLU A 172 1.15 67.74 38.05
C GLU A 172 0.76 67.33 36.62
N ALA A 173 0.85 68.24 35.64
CA ALA A 173 0.61 67.94 34.23
C ALA A 173 1.65 66.94 33.65
N GLN A 174 2.93 67.09 34.00
CA GLN A 174 3.98 66.13 33.61
C GLN A 174 3.72 64.73 34.21
N LEU A 175 3.32 64.69 35.48
CA LEU A 175 2.99 63.43 36.17
C LEU A 175 1.75 62.78 35.54
N LEU A 176 0.74 63.58 35.21
CA LEU A 176 -0.46 63.15 34.52
C LEU A 176 -0.13 62.52 33.16
N GLU A 177 0.71 63.18 32.34
CA GLU A 177 1.13 62.67 31.04
C GLU A 177 1.88 61.33 31.17
N GLN A 178 2.75 61.20 32.17
CA GLN A 178 3.45 59.94 32.45
C GLN A 178 2.49 58.82 32.87
N ARG A 179 1.49 59.14 33.72
CA ARG A 179 0.46 58.19 34.16
C ARG A 179 -0.42 57.74 32.98
N GLN A 180 -0.86 58.67 32.13
CA GLN A 180 -1.64 58.36 30.93
C GLN A 180 -0.85 57.51 29.92
N LYS A 181 0.43 57.83 29.68
CA LYS A 181 1.30 57.04 28.81
C LYS A 181 1.52 55.62 29.34
N THR A 182 1.81 55.48 30.63
CA THR A 182 1.98 54.17 31.26
C THR A 182 0.72 53.32 31.15
N ASN A 183 -0.46 53.94 31.26
CA ASN A 183 -1.73 53.25 31.09
C ASN A 183 -1.91 52.73 29.64
N LYS A 184 -1.62 53.59 28.67
CA LYS A 184 -1.68 53.26 27.24
C LYS A 184 -0.69 52.16 26.84
N ASP A 185 0.56 52.25 27.29
CA ASP A 185 1.57 51.23 26.99
C ASP A 185 1.19 49.85 27.55
N LYS A 186 0.58 49.80 28.75
CA LYS A 186 0.07 48.54 29.32
C LYS A 186 -1.09 47.96 28.52
N PHE A 187 -1.98 48.82 28.04
CA PHE A 187 -3.09 48.43 27.18
C PHE A 187 -2.59 47.88 25.83
N ASP A 188 -1.72 48.62 25.15
CA ASP A 188 -1.17 48.24 23.84
C ASP A 188 -0.39 46.93 23.91
N ASN A 189 0.37 46.69 24.99
CA ASN A 189 1.05 45.41 25.22
C ASN A 189 0.08 44.23 25.41
N SER A 190 -1.08 44.48 26.03
CA SER A 190 -2.12 43.48 26.23
C SER A 190 -2.80 43.13 24.90
N VAL A 191 -3.12 44.15 24.10
CA VAL A 191 -3.65 44.00 22.74
C VAL A 191 -2.65 43.27 21.83
N PHE A 192 -1.37 43.65 21.86
CA PHE A 192 -0.32 42.99 21.07
C PHE A 192 -0.17 41.51 21.42
N SER A 193 -0.26 41.16 22.71
CA SER A 193 -0.21 39.77 23.16
C SER A 193 -1.40 38.96 22.62
N LEU A 194 -2.60 39.53 22.59
CA LEU A 194 -3.80 38.89 22.03
C LEU A 194 -3.69 38.68 20.51
N VAL A 195 -3.23 39.69 19.78
CA VAL A 195 -3.05 39.61 18.32
C VAL A 195 -1.97 38.60 17.95
N THR A 196 -0.85 38.57 18.68
CA THR A 196 0.23 37.60 18.44
C THR A 196 -0.25 36.15 18.59
N LEU A 197 -1.13 35.89 19.55
CA LEU A 197 -1.66 34.56 19.79
C LEU A 197 -2.68 34.13 18.73
N ASN A 198 -3.44 35.08 18.17
CA ASN A 198 -4.27 34.85 16.98
C ASN A 198 -3.41 34.57 15.73
N GLU A 199 -2.37 35.37 15.47
CA GLU A 199 -1.46 35.17 14.32
C GLU A 199 -0.70 33.83 14.39
N GLN A 200 -0.37 33.37 15.59
CA GLN A 200 0.22 32.05 15.82
C GLN A 200 -0.80 30.89 15.74
N GLY A 201 -2.07 31.19 15.47
CA GLY A 201 -3.15 30.22 15.26
C GLY A 201 -3.69 29.60 16.55
N TYR A 202 -3.42 30.19 17.72
CA TYR A 202 -3.87 29.67 19.00
C TYR A 202 -5.26 30.18 19.44
N LEU A 203 -5.77 31.23 18.80
CA LEU A 203 -7.09 31.79 19.03
C LEU A 203 -7.87 31.90 17.73
N GLU A 204 -9.19 31.71 17.79
CA GLU A 204 -10.03 32.01 16.63
C GLU A 204 -10.16 33.53 16.44
N LYS A 205 -10.36 33.91 15.18
CA LYS A 205 -10.50 35.31 14.79
C LYS A 205 -11.71 35.98 15.47
N SER A 206 -12.83 35.27 15.59
CA SER A 206 -14.05 35.73 16.28
C SER A 206 -13.83 36.01 17.77
N GLU A 207 -13.16 35.09 18.47
CA GLU A 207 -12.84 35.23 19.89
C GLU A 207 -11.89 36.40 20.13
N THR A 208 -10.92 36.58 19.23
CA THR A 208 -10.00 37.71 19.28
C THR A 208 -10.73 39.03 19.03
N GLU A 209 -11.66 39.07 18.08
CA GLU A 209 -12.48 40.26 17.77
C GLU A 209 -13.38 40.67 18.94
N GLU A 210 -13.99 39.72 19.65
CA GLU A 210 -14.86 39.99 20.81
C GLU A 210 -14.06 40.52 22.02
N LEU A 211 -12.88 39.94 22.27
CA LEU A 211 -11.97 40.43 23.29
C LEU A 211 -11.45 41.82 22.96
N LEU A 212 -11.01 42.06 21.72
CA LEU A 212 -10.57 43.37 21.26
C LEU A 212 -11.70 44.40 21.34
N SER A 213 -12.94 44.01 21.06
CA SER A 213 -14.12 44.87 21.23
C SER A 213 -14.33 45.29 22.68
N SER A 214 -14.23 44.35 23.62
CA SER A 214 -14.36 44.64 25.06
C SER A 214 -13.25 45.56 25.57
N PHE A 215 -12.00 45.32 25.14
CA PHE A 215 -10.87 46.21 25.44
C PHE A 215 -11.04 47.60 24.80
N SER A 216 -11.56 47.67 23.58
CA SER A 216 -11.86 48.94 22.91
C SER A 216 -12.89 49.76 23.66
N GLN A 217 -13.97 49.13 24.16
CA GLN A 217 -14.99 49.82 24.97
C GLN A 217 -14.42 50.39 26.28
N LEU A 218 -13.54 49.64 26.93
CA LEU A 218 -12.84 50.10 28.15
C LEU A 218 -11.91 51.29 27.86
N SER A 219 -11.19 51.25 26.74
CA SER A 219 -10.34 52.36 26.30
C SER A 219 -11.18 53.60 25.98
N GLU A 220 -12.27 53.43 25.22
CA GLU A 220 -13.17 54.52 24.83
C GLU A 220 -13.80 55.20 26.04
N ALA A 221 -14.28 54.42 27.02
CA ALA A 221 -14.81 54.99 28.28
C ALA A 221 -13.75 55.80 29.05
N THR A 222 -12.48 55.33 29.05
CA THR A 222 -11.36 56.05 29.66
C THR A 222 -11.01 57.33 28.91
N ASP A 223 -11.08 57.31 27.57
CA ASP A 223 -10.84 58.49 26.74
C ASP A 223 -11.90 59.56 26.95
N TRP A 224 -13.16 59.18 27.16
CA TRP A 224 -14.24 60.10 27.52
C TRP A 224 -14.05 60.75 28.90
N VAL A 225 -13.56 60.02 29.91
CA VAL A 225 -13.18 60.59 31.21
C VAL A 225 -12.06 61.65 31.03
N ASN A 226 -11.02 61.33 30.24
CA ASN A 226 -9.95 62.28 29.93
C ASN A 226 -10.45 63.48 29.11
N HIS A 227 -11.45 63.29 28.24
CA HIS A 227 -12.08 64.36 27.46
C HIS A 227 -12.79 65.37 28.38
N THR A 228 -13.63 64.90 29.29
CA THR A 228 -14.32 65.75 30.29
C THR A 228 -13.30 66.59 31.07
N TYR A 229 -12.18 65.98 31.50
CA TYR A 229 -11.13 66.71 32.21
C TYR A 229 -10.49 67.84 31.39
N LYS A 230 -10.25 67.61 30.09
CA LYS A 230 -9.73 68.64 29.17
C LYS A 230 -10.73 69.77 28.96
N VAL A 231 -12.03 69.45 28.88
CA VAL A 231 -13.11 70.42 28.74
C VAL A 231 -13.20 71.29 29.99
N MET A 232 -13.18 70.71 31.18
CA MET A 232 -13.18 71.44 32.45
C MET A 232 -11.96 72.36 32.61
N ALA A 233 -10.76 71.87 32.26
CA ALA A 233 -9.55 72.70 32.28
C ALA A 233 -9.66 73.88 31.30
N SER A 234 -10.15 73.62 30.07
CA SER A 234 -10.37 74.66 29.07
C SER A 234 -11.43 75.69 29.51
N ALA A 235 -12.48 75.27 30.22
CA ALA A 235 -13.48 76.17 30.79
C ALA A 235 -12.86 77.09 31.86
N GLN A 236 -11.93 76.57 32.67
CA GLN A 236 -11.17 77.37 33.64
C GLN A 236 -10.23 78.35 32.94
N ASP A 237 -9.59 77.98 31.83
CA ASP A 237 -8.80 78.90 31.01
C ASP A 237 -9.66 80.01 30.39
N VAL A 238 -10.88 79.70 29.95
CA VAL A 238 -11.86 80.68 29.45
C VAL A 238 -12.20 81.71 30.54
N LEU A 239 -12.46 81.24 31.77
CA LEU A 239 -12.69 82.10 32.93
C LEU A 239 -11.46 82.97 33.22
N ALA A 240 -10.27 82.37 33.26
CA ALA A 240 -9.03 83.09 33.51
C ALA A 240 -8.79 84.20 32.48
N ALA A 241 -9.01 83.92 31.19
CA ALA A 241 -8.88 84.91 30.12
C ALA A 241 -9.87 86.08 30.25
N ALA A 242 -11.13 85.80 30.61
CA ALA A 242 -12.13 86.83 30.86
C ALA A 242 -11.79 87.69 32.09
N VAL A 243 -11.30 87.07 33.17
CA VAL A 243 -10.89 87.78 34.37
C VAL A 243 -9.61 88.61 34.13
N ASP A 244 -8.67 88.13 33.32
CA ASP A 244 -7.52 88.93 32.86
C ASP A 244 -7.97 90.15 32.05
N MET A 245 -9.05 90.01 31.26
CA MET A 245 -9.68 91.15 30.60
C MET A 245 -10.20 92.17 31.62
N GLU A 246 -10.98 91.73 32.60
CA GLU A 246 -11.50 92.61 33.63
C GLU A 246 -10.37 93.30 34.41
N THR A 247 -9.34 92.53 34.77
CA THR A 247 -8.20 92.97 35.56
C THR A 247 -7.34 93.99 34.81
N GLY A 248 -7.03 93.74 33.54
CA GLY A 248 -6.28 94.66 32.67
C GLY A 248 -7.05 95.95 32.41
N MET A 249 -8.34 95.84 32.11
CA MET A 249 -9.22 97.00 31.95
C MET A 249 -9.22 97.85 33.22
N ARG A 250 -9.50 97.28 34.40
CA ARG A 250 -9.51 98.02 35.67
C ARG A 250 -8.15 98.63 36.00
N GLY A 251 -7.06 97.93 35.69
CA GLY A 251 -5.70 98.42 35.83
C GLY A 251 -5.43 99.68 34.99
N TYR A 252 -5.89 99.68 33.74
CA TYR A 252 -5.80 100.85 32.86
C TYR A 252 -6.67 102.01 33.34
N LEU A 253 -7.89 101.73 33.80
CA LEU A 253 -8.76 102.77 34.33
C LEU A 253 -8.13 103.47 35.54
N LEU A 254 -7.46 102.72 36.41
CA LEU A 254 -6.70 103.27 37.54
C LEU A 254 -5.47 104.05 37.08
N ALA A 255 -4.50 103.39 36.43
CA ALA A 255 -3.17 103.96 36.18
C ALA A 255 -3.07 104.89 34.95
N GLY A 256 -4.02 104.81 34.01
CA GLY A 256 -4.04 105.64 32.78
C GLY A 256 -2.94 105.33 31.75
N ARG A 257 -2.11 104.30 31.97
CA ARG A 257 -1.03 103.91 31.04
C ARG A 257 -1.44 102.74 30.15
N GLU A 258 -1.26 102.88 28.84
CA GLU A 258 -1.68 101.87 27.84
C GLU A 258 -1.08 100.48 28.09
N ASP A 259 0.10 100.36 28.71
CA ASP A 259 0.71 99.07 29.08
C ASP A 259 -0.20 98.21 29.98
N PHE A 260 -1.12 98.83 30.73
CA PHE A 260 -2.08 98.11 31.58
C PHE A 260 -3.24 97.49 30.79
N LEU A 261 -3.46 97.90 29.52
CA LEU A 261 -4.41 97.24 28.63
C LEU A 261 -3.85 95.98 27.97
N GLU A 262 -2.56 95.68 28.12
CA GLU A 262 -1.96 94.48 27.53
C GLU A 262 -2.65 93.18 27.99
N PRO A 263 -2.91 92.94 29.30
CA PRO A 263 -3.69 91.78 29.75
C PRO A 263 -5.12 91.76 29.17
N TYR A 264 -5.73 92.93 28.95
CA TYR A 264 -7.06 93.01 28.33
C TYR A 264 -7.05 92.61 26.86
N ASN A 265 -6.10 93.13 26.08
CA ASN A 265 -5.99 92.83 24.67
C ASN A 265 -5.61 91.36 24.44
N GLN A 266 -4.64 90.85 25.21
CA GLN A 266 -4.23 89.45 25.16
C GLN A 266 -5.35 88.52 25.64
N GLY A 267 -5.99 88.85 26.77
CA GLY A 267 -7.12 88.11 27.32
C GLY A 267 -8.30 88.04 26.36
N SER A 268 -8.64 89.14 25.67
CA SER A 268 -9.70 89.18 24.65
C SER A 268 -9.42 88.26 23.46
N GLY A 269 -8.17 88.27 22.97
CA GLY A 269 -7.74 87.36 21.91
C GLY A 269 -7.80 85.90 22.34
N LYS A 270 -7.25 85.60 23.54
CA LYS A 270 -7.27 84.25 24.13
C LYS A 270 -8.69 83.77 24.39
N PHE A 271 -9.55 84.60 24.94
CA PHE A 271 -10.95 84.27 25.25
C PHE A 271 -11.69 83.80 23.99
N LYS A 272 -11.62 84.56 22.89
CA LYS A 272 -12.25 84.17 21.61
C LYS A 272 -11.70 82.84 21.08
N GLN A 273 -10.39 82.64 21.15
CA GLN A 273 -9.77 81.39 20.73
C GLN A 273 -10.17 80.20 21.60
N LEU A 274 -10.21 80.39 22.92
CA LEU A 274 -10.55 79.36 23.90
C LEU A 274 -12.04 78.99 23.79
N ILE A 275 -12.95 79.96 23.69
CA ILE A 275 -14.37 79.71 23.41
C ILE A 275 -14.53 78.92 22.10
N PHE A 276 -13.85 79.32 21.03
CA PHE A 276 -13.96 78.62 19.74
C PHE A 276 -13.47 77.17 19.84
N LYS A 277 -12.30 76.95 20.44
CA LYS A 277 -11.74 75.60 20.66
C LYS A 277 -12.64 74.76 21.57
N LEU A 278 -13.16 75.35 22.64
CA LEU A 278 -14.00 74.66 23.59
C LEU A 278 -15.32 74.24 22.92
N LYS A 279 -15.95 75.11 22.12
CA LYS A 279 -17.12 74.77 21.29
C LYS A 279 -16.87 73.61 20.32
N GLN A 280 -15.68 73.53 19.72
CA GLN A 280 -15.31 72.38 18.88
C GLN A 280 -15.18 71.10 19.71
N THR A 281 -14.58 71.22 20.89
CA THR A 281 -14.30 70.09 21.78
C THR A 281 -15.59 69.48 22.36
N VAL A 282 -16.58 70.31 22.67
CA VAL A 282 -17.91 69.90 23.20
C VAL A 282 -19.01 69.86 22.13
N SER A 283 -18.63 69.73 20.86
CA SER A 283 -19.59 69.72 19.75
C SER A 283 -20.60 68.56 19.80
N ASP A 284 -20.29 67.53 20.59
CA ASP A 284 -21.16 66.41 20.93
C ASP A 284 -22.32 66.78 21.87
N ASN A 285 -22.23 67.91 22.59
CA ASN A 285 -23.25 68.35 23.54
C ASN A 285 -23.85 69.73 23.14
N PRO A 286 -25.04 69.74 22.51
CA PRO A 286 -25.68 70.98 22.06
C PRO A 286 -25.98 71.99 23.18
N GLN A 287 -26.22 71.53 24.41
CA GLN A 287 -26.50 72.42 25.55
C GLN A 287 -25.24 73.19 25.97
N GLN A 288 -24.08 72.52 25.97
CA GLN A 288 -22.79 73.13 26.27
C GLN A 288 -22.35 74.14 25.21
N VAL A 289 -22.54 73.80 23.93
CA VAL A 289 -22.28 74.74 22.83
C VAL A 289 -23.13 76.01 22.97
N LYS A 290 -24.41 75.86 23.31
CA LYS A 290 -25.33 76.98 23.55
C LYS A 290 -24.85 77.86 24.71
N LEU A 291 -24.46 77.25 25.83
CA LEU A 291 -23.97 77.98 27.00
C LEU A 291 -22.68 78.76 26.70
N LEU A 292 -21.78 78.19 25.90
CA LEU A 292 -20.57 78.90 25.42
C LEU A 292 -20.89 80.06 24.46
N GLU A 293 -21.94 79.94 23.64
CA GLU A 293 -22.44 81.04 22.81
C GLU A 293 -23.02 82.18 23.66
N GLU A 294 -23.81 81.83 24.69
CA GLU A 294 -24.37 82.78 25.64
C GLU A 294 -23.25 83.48 26.46
N MET A 295 -22.22 82.75 26.88
CA MET A 295 -21.02 83.31 27.52
C MET A 295 -20.27 84.29 26.61
N ASN A 296 -20.03 83.89 25.36
CA ASN A 296 -19.36 84.74 24.38
C ASN A 296 -20.18 86.00 24.06
N GLY A 297 -21.50 85.87 24.00
CA GLY A 297 -22.43 86.99 23.88
C GLY A 297 -22.31 87.94 25.07
N THR A 298 -22.36 87.40 26.29
CA THR A 298 -22.26 88.17 27.56
C THR A 298 -20.95 88.98 27.63
N ILE A 299 -19.81 88.36 27.29
CA ILE A 299 -18.51 89.06 27.26
C ILE A 299 -18.44 90.07 26.10
N SER A 300 -18.99 89.75 24.92
CA SER A 300 -19.00 90.69 23.78
C SER A 300 -19.86 91.92 24.05
N GLU A 301 -21.01 91.74 24.69
CA GLU A 301 -21.86 92.83 25.17
C GLU A 301 -21.15 93.67 26.23
N TRP A 302 -20.52 93.03 27.22
CA TRP A 302 -19.70 93.74 28.21
C TRP A 302 -18.59 94.57 27.55
N GLN A 303 -17.89 94.03 26.56
CA GLN A 303 -16.86 94.76 25.81
C GLN A 303 -17.42 96.00 25.10
N THR A 304 -18.64 95.90 24.55
CA THR A 304 -19.26 96.94 23.72
C THR A 304 -19.96 98.01 24.56
N GLU A 305 -20.76 97.59 25.54
CA GLU A 305 -21.63 98.45 26.35
C GLU A 305 -20.91 99.05 27.57
N VAL A 306 -19.88 98.36 28.08
CA VAL A 306 -19.17 98.78 29.29
C VAL A 306 -17.72 99.14 28.98
N VAL A 307 -16.93 98.22 28.42
CA VAL A 307 -15.48 98.44 28.33
C VAL A 307 -15.12 99.54 27.32
N THR A 308 -15.67 99.49 26.11
CA THR A 308 -15.33 100.44 25.03
C THR A 308 -15.66 101.89 25.40
N PRO A 309 -16.86 102.22 25.95
CA PRO A 309 -17.19 103.57 26.39
C PRO A 309 -16.28 104.05 27.52
N ILE A 310 -15.92 103.16 28.46
CA ILE A 310 -15.16 103.53 29.65
C ILE A 310 -13.67 103.71 29.34
N ILE A 311 -13.09 102.85 28.48
CA ILE A 311 -11.73 103.06 27.97
C ILE A 311 -11.66 104.33 27.13
N LYS A 312 -12.64 104.59 26.26
CA LYS A 312 -12.71 105.83 25.48
C LYS A 312 -12.79 107.05 26.40
N LEU A 313 -13.64 107.00 27.43
CA LEU A 313 -13.73 108.05 28.43
C LEU A 313 -12.38 108.26 29.15
N ARG A 314 -11.68 107.19 29.52
CA ARG A 314 -10.35 107.28 30.15
C ARG A 314 -9.30 107.88 29.21
N ARG A 315 -9.34 107.60 27.91
CA ARG A 315 -8.47 108.23 26.89
C ARG A 315 -8.79 109.71 26.67
N GLU A 316 -10.05 110.09 26.83
CA GLU A 316 -10.51 111.49 26.74
C GLU A 316 -10.23 112.30 28.03
N ILE A 317 -9.90 111.63 29.14
CA ILE A 317 -9.41 112.25 30.38
C ILE A 317 -7.97 112.73 30.16
N GLY A 318 -7.86 113.83 29.41
CA GLY A 318 -6.87 114.89 29.60
C GLY A 318 -7.53 116.08 30.32
N ASP A 319 -7.15 117.32 29.96
CA ASP A 319 -7.40 118.60 30.67
C ASP A 319 -8.85 119.03 31.03
N ALA A 320 -9.90 118.17 30.96
CA ALA A 320 -11.28 118.63 31.23
C ALA A 320 -12.22 117.67 32.01
N LYS A 321 -11.86 116.41 32.28
CA LYS A 321 -12.67 115.49 33.12
C LYS A 321 -11.80 114.84 34.18
N THR A 322 -12.33 114.59 35.38
CA THR A 322 -11.52 114.13 36.53
C THR A 322 -11.68 112.64 36.81
N MET A 323 -10.73 112.04 37.53
CA MET A 323 -10.84 110.64 38.00
C MET A 323 -12.10 110.40 38.88
N ASN A 324 -12.72 111.43 39.43
CA ASN A 324 -13.99 111.32 40.15
C ASN A 324 -15.17 111.02 39.22
N ASP A 325 -15.15 111.49 37.97
CA ASP A 325 -16.18 111.19 36.97
C ASP A 325 -16.13 109.72 36.55
N MET A 326 -14.92 109.15 36.48
CA MET A 326 -14.70 107.71 36.28
C MET A 326 -15.22 106.89 37.45
N ALA A 327 -14.92 107.32 38.69
CA ALA A 327 -15.39 106.64 39.89
C ALA A 327 -16.93 106.56 39.95
N LYS A 328 -17.63 107.62 39.53
CA LYS A 328 -19.10 107.63 39.45
C LYS A 328 -19.63 106.59 38.47
N LEU A 329 -19.05 106.52 37.27
CA LEU A 329 -19.51 105.64 36.20
C LEU A 329 -19.14 104.16 36.46
N VAL A 330 -17.97 103.88 37.02
CA VAL A 330 -17.61 102.54 37.50
C VAL A 330 -18.46 102.13 38.72
N GLY A 331 -18.79 103.10 39.58
CA GLY A 331 -19.67 102.93 40.74
C GLY A 331 -21.14 102.61 40.40
N GLU A 332 -21.55 102.72 39.14
CA GLU A 332 -22.85 102.21 38.66
C GLU A 332 -22.89 100.67 38.57
N ALA A 333 -21.76 100.00 38.79
CA ALA A 333 -21.63 98.55 38.83
C ALA A 333 -22.09 97.81 37.56
N ARG A 334 -22.19 98.49 36.40
CA ARG A 334 -22.66 97.89 35.13
C ARG A 334 -21.83 96.67 34.72
N GLY A 335 -20.50 96.74 34.87
CA GLY A 335 -19.61 95.60 34.57
C GLY A 335 -19.77 94.41 35.52
N LYS A 336 -20.19 94.64 36.78
CA LYS A 336 -20.41 93.59 37.78
C LYS A 336 -21.53 92.66 37.35
N VAL A 337 -22.62 93.18 36.77
CA VAL A 337 -23.76 92.38 36.31
C VAL A 337 -23.35 91.37 35.24
N TYR A 338 -22.58 91.80 34.23
CA TYR A 338 -22.08 90.92 33.17
C TYR A 338 -21.12 89.84 33.71
N PHE A 339 -20.24 90.20 34.65
CA PHE A 339 -19.30 89.23 35.23
C PHE A 339 -19.95 88.28 36.23
N ASP A 340 -20.96 88.71 36.99
CA ASP A 340 -21.76 87.81 37.83
C ASP A 340 -22.55 86.82 36.95
N GLN A 341 -23.13 87.31 35.85
CA GLN A 341 -23.81 86.46 34.86
C GLN A 341 -22.84 85.48 34.18
N PHE A 342 -21.69 85.96 33.71
CA PHE A 342 -20.66 85.12 33.09
C PHE A 342 -20.09 84.08 34.08
N ARG A 343 -19.84 84.46 35.34
CA ARG A 343 -19.43 83.54 36.41
C ARG A 343 -20.50 82.48 36.69
N SER A 344 -21.78 82.85 36.63
CA SER A 344 -22.89 81.89 36.75
C SER A 344 -22.92 80.92 35.57
N GLN A 345 -22.77 81.42 34.34
CA GLN A 345 -22.77 80.59 33.13
C GLN A 345 -21.60 79.61 33.12
N ILE A 346 -20.38 80.05 33.45
CA ILE A 346 -19.23 79.13 33.50
C ILE A 346 -19.36 78.13 34.66
N ALA A 347 -19.98 78.52 35.79
CA ALA A 347 -20.26 77.60 36.88
C ALA A 347 -21.29 76.54 36.49
N GLU A 348 -22.34 76.91 35.74
CA GLU A 348 -23.32 75.97 35.18
C GLU A 348 -22.67 75.02 34.16
N PHE A 349 -21.77 75.53 33.33
CA PHE A 349 -21.00 74.72 32.38
C PHE A 349 -20.13 73.68 33.08
N VAL A 350 -19.39 74.10 34.10
CA VAL A 350 -18.54 73.22 34.91
C VAL A 350 -19.39 72.21 35.70
N ALA A 351 -20.55 72.62 36.22
CA ALA A 351 -21.45 71.70 36.92
C ALA A 351 -22.05 70.63 35.99
N MET A 352 -22.32 70.98 34.72
CA MET A 352 -22.73 70.01 33.71
C MET A 352 -21.62 69.01 33.39
N GLU A 353 -20.38 69.48 33.29
CA GLU A 353 -19.21 68.62 33.12
C GLU A 353 -18.93 67.72 34.33
N ASP A 354 -19.08 68.24 35.56
CA ASP A 354 -18.99 67.44 36.80
C ASP A 354 -20.04 66.30 36.78
N GLY A 355 -21.28 66.57 36.38
CA GLY A 355 -22.32 65.54 36.27
C GLY A 355 -22.04 64.48 35.20
N LEU A 356 -21.51 64.90 34.04
CA LEU A 356 -21.06 63.98 32.99
C LEU A 356 -19.83 63.18 33.41
N MET A 357 -18.95 63.74 34.26
CA MET A 357 -17.80 63.04 34.80
C MET A 357 -18.24 61.85 35.66
N ASP A 358 -19.19 62.06 36.57
CA ASP A 358 -19.72 61.00 37.44
C ASP A 358 -20.31 59.84 36.61
N GLU A 359 -21.08 60.16 35.56
CA GLU A 359 -21.66 59.16 34.66
C GLU A 359 -20.58 58.41 33.86
N ARG A 360 -19.59 59.13 33.31
CA ARG A 360 -18.49 58.54 32.52
C ARG A 360 -17.56 57.69 33.38
N GLN A 361 -17.33 58.08 34.63
CA GLN A 361 -16.53 57.30 35.59
C GLN A 361 -17.25 56.01 35.99
N ALA A 362 -18.56 56.08 36.29
CA ALA A 362 -19.37 54.90 36.54
C ALA A 362 -19.45 53.96 35.32
N ALA A 363 -19.53 54.52 34.11
CA ALA A 363 -19.51 53.75 32.87
C ALA A 363 -18.17 53.03 32.66
N ALA A 364 -17.03 53.71 32.91
CA ALA A 364 -15.70 53.11 32.81
C ALA A 364 -15.49 51.97 33.84
N GLU A 365 -15.96 52.15 35.08
CA GLU A 365 -15.93 51.09 36.11
C GLU A 365 -16.83 49.89 35.75
N SER A 366 -18.03 50.17 35.24
CA SER A 366 -18.97 49.14 34.79
C SER A 366 -18.42 48.35 33.60
N ALA A 367 -17.80 49.03 32.63
CA ALA A 367 -17.15 48.40 31.47
C ALA A 367 -15.99 47.49 31.91
N ALA A 368 -15.19 47.91 32.90
CA ALA A 368 -14.13 47.08 33.47
C ALA A 368 -14.67 45.83 34.14
N LYS A 369 -15.70 45.98 34.98
CA LYS A 369 -16.33 44.86 35.68
C LYS A 369 -16.99 43.87 34.73
N THR A 370 -17.68 44.37 33.71
CA THR A 370 -18.31 43.55 32.66
C THR A 370 -17.26 42.73 31.92
N THR A 371 -16.17 43.37 31.48
CA THR A 371 -15.03 42.71 30.83
C THR A 371 -14.45 41.61 31.72
N GLU A 372 -14.27 41.85 33.02
CA GLU A 372 -13.77 40.86 33.97
C GLU A 372 -14.72 39.64 34.10
N THR A 373 -16.03 39.86 34.22
CA THR A 373 -17.01 38.76 34.31
C THR A 373 -17.12 37.93 33.04
N THR A 374 -17.13 38.57 31.86
CA THR A 374 -17.24 37.87 30.56
C THR A 374 -16.02 36.96 30.33
N LEU A 375 -14.81 37.45 30.66
CA LEU A 375 -13.58 36.67 30.57
C LEU A 375 -13.59 35.41 31.47
N MET A 376 -14.08 35.53 32.71
CA MET A 376 -14.16 34.39 33.63
C MET A 376 -15.15 33.32 33.16
N LEU A 377 -16.35 33.73 32.73
CA LEU A 377 -17.39 32.81 32.24
C LEU A 377 -16.99 32.12 30.94
N GLY A 378 -16.42 32.87 29.97
CA GLY A 378 -15.95 32.30 28.71
C GLY A 378 -14.88 31.22 28.91
N THR A 379 -13.91 31.48 29.81
CA THR A 379 -12.84 30.52 30.12
C THR A 379 -13.39 29.23 30.75
N LEU A 380 -14.37 29.32 31.66
CA LEU A 380 -14.98 28.14 32.27
C LEU A 380 -15.73 27.27 31.26
N ILE A 381 -16.47 27.89 30.34
CA ILE A 381 -17.19 27.18 29.27
C ILE A 381 -16.20 26.49 28.32
N ALA A 382 -15.13 27.18 27.91
CA ALA A 382 -14.11 26.64 27.03
C ALA A 382 -13.42 25.40 27.64
N ILE A 383 -13.10 25.42 28.93
CA ILE A 383 -12.56 24.25 29.65
C ILE A 383 -13.54 23.07 29.64
N GLY A 384 -14.83 23.32 29.88
CA GLY A 384 -15.86 22.30 29.87
C GLY A 384 -16.01 21.64 28.50
N LEU A 385 -16.17 22.44 27.45
CA LEU A 385 -16.29 21.95 26.07
C LEU A 385 -15.03 21.24 25.59
N GLY A 386 -13.85 21.81 25.84
CA GLY A 386 -12.57 21.20 25.47
C GLY A 386 -12.34 19.84 26.13
N SER A 387 -12.77 19.69 27.39
CA SER A 387 -12.68 18.40 28.10
C SER A 387 -13.62 17.33 27.50
N VAL A 388 -14.83 17.72 27.09
CA VAL A 388 -15.79 16.82 26.43
C VAL A 388 -15.29 16.41 25.04
N ILE A 389 -14.79 17.38 24.25
CA ILE A 389 -14.21 17.11 22.92
C ILE A 389 -13.00 16.18 23.05
N ALA A 390 -12.10 16.43 23.99
CA ALA A 390 -10.96 15.56 24.26
C ALA A 390 -11.39 14.13 24.60
N TRP A 391 -12.44 13.96 25.41
CA TRP A 391 -12.99 12.65 25.74
C TRP A 391 -13.58 11.93 24.52
N VAL A 392 -14.35 12.63 23.69
CA VAL A 392 -14.94 12.07 22.46
C VAL A 392 -13.86 11.63 21.48
N VAL A 393 -12.87 12.49 21.19
CA VAL A 393 -11.76 12.18 20.27
C VAL A 393 -10.91 11.01 20.79
N LEU A 394 -10.60 11.00 22.10
CA LEU A 394 -9.85 9.92 22.71
C LEU A 394 -10.57 8.58 22.57
N LYS A 395 -11.90 8.56 22.78
CA LYS A 395 -12.70 7.34 22.64
C LYS A 395 -12.83 6.92 21.16
N ALA A 396 -13.10 7.86 20.27
CA ALA A 396 -13.35 7.61 18.84
C ALA A 396 -12.11 7.09 18.10
N ILE A 397 -10.90 7.55 18.44
CA ILE A 397 -9.67 7.12 17.76
C ILE A 397 -8.99 5.96 18.48
N THR A 398 -8.83 6.04 19.80
CA THR A 398 -7.96 5.10 20.51
C THR A 398 -8.58 3.71 20.65
N VAL A 399 -9.92 3.60 20.72
CA VAL A 399 -10.60 2.30 20.84
C VAL A 399 -10.51 1.50 19.54
N PRO A 400 -10.88 2.03 18.35
CA PRO A 400 -10.74 1.29 17.10
C PRO A 400 -9.29 0.95 16.76
N VAL A 401 -8.35 1.88 16.96
CA VAL A 401 -6.91 1.60 16.73
C VAL A 401 -6.42 0.46 17.62
N ARG A 402 -6.87 0.39 18.88
CA ARG A 402 -6.51 -0.71 19.78
C ARG A 402 -7.17 -2.02 19.38
N GLN A 403 -8.40 -2.01 18.89
CA GLN A 403 -9.07 -3.21 18.37
C GLN A 403 -8.35 -3.75 17.14
N VAL A 404 -7.95 -2.89 16.20
CA VAL A 404 -7.13 -3.28 15.04
C VAL A 404 -5.77 -3.81 15.49
N ALA A 405 -5.09 -3.15 16.43
CA ALA A 405 -3.81 -3.62 16.96
C ALA A 405 -3.92 -5.00 17.64
N THR A 406 -4.97 -5.22 18.44
CA THR A 406 -5.24 -6.52 19.07
C THR A 406 -5.61 -7.58 18.03
N GLY A 407 -6.35 -7.19 16.98
CA GLY A 407 -6.62 -8.05 15.82
C GLY A 407 -5.34 -8.47 15.11
N LEU A 408 -4.44 -7.53 14.84
CA LEU A 408 -3.12 -7.80 14.25
C LEU A 408 -2.25 -8.69 15.13
N GLU A 409 -2.29 -8.52 16.46
CA GLU A 409 -1.59 -9.38 17.41
C GLU A 409 -2.10 -10.82 17.33
N ARG A 410 -3.43 -11.01 17.30
CA ARG A 410 -4.05 -12.33 17.12
C ARG A 410 -3.77 -12.94 15.74
N LEU A 411 -3.74 -12.13 14.69
CA LEU A 411 -3.32 -12.54 13.34
C LEU A 411 -1.85 -12.99 13.35
N ALA A 412 -0.97 -12.31 14.08
CA ALA A 412 0.44 -12.69 14.22
C ALA A 412 0.63 -13.99 15.02
N GLU A 413 -0.27 -14.29 15.97
CA GLU A 413 -0.37 -15.59 16.66
C GLU A 413 -0.99 -16.69 15.77
N GLY A 414 -1.44 -16.36 14.56
CA GLY A 414 -2.03 -17.30 13.61
C GLY A 414 -3.54 -17.49 13.73
N ASP A 415 -4.26 -16.66 14.50
CA ASP A 415 -5.73 -16.70 14.60
C ASP A 415 -6.39 -15.98 13.41
N LEU A 416 -6.83 -16.77 12.43
CA LEU A 416 -7.52 -16.31 11.21
C LEU A 416 -9.05 -16.36 11.33
N THR A 417 -9.59 -16.58 12.53
CA THR A 417 -11.04 -16.63 12.78
C THR A 417 -11.61 -15.30 13.27
N ASN A 418 -10.73 -14.39 13.71
CA ASN A 418 -11.14 -13.16 14.38
C ASN A 418 -11.35 -12.00 13.39
N THR A 419 -12.58 -11.50 13.35
CA THR A 419 -12.95 -10.28 12.64
C THR A 419 -13.14 -9.13 13.63
N ILE A 420 -12.71 -7.94 13.23
CA ILE A 420 -12.96 -6.72 14.00
C ILE A 420 -14.18 -6.00 13.43
N ASP A 421 -15.08 -5.58 14.32
CA ASP A 421 -16.28 -4.83 13.98
C ASP A 421 -16.13 -3.39 14.48
N ILE A 422 -15.89 -2.48 13.55
CA ILE A 422 -15.75 -1.05 13.79
C ILE A 422 -16.81 -0.37 12.93
N ASP A 423 -17.89 0.08 13.57
CA ASP A 423 -18.98 0.82 12.93
C ASP A 423 -18.54 2.28 12.70
N SER A 424 -17.67 2.47 11.70
CA SER A 424 -17.24 3.78 11.22
C SER A 424 -17.11 3.78 9.70
N LYS A 425 -17.33 4.96 9.09
CA LYS A 425 -17.20 5.17 7.63
C LYS A 425 -15.92 5.93 7.25
N ASP A 426 -15.02 6.12 8.20
CA ASP A 426 -13.74 6.82 8.05
C ASP A 426 -12.60 5.85 7.73
N GLU A 427 -11.36 6.35 7.80
CA GLU A 427 -10.14 5.57 7.58
C GLU A 427 -9.99 4.41 8.57
N LEU A 428 -10.54 4.52 9.80
CA LEU A 428 -10.50 3.44 10.79
C LEU A 428 -11.47 2.32 10.41
N GLY A 429 -12.66 2.67 9.90
CA GLY A 429 -13.59 1.72 9.29
C GLY A 429 -13.00 1.03 8.07
N ALA A 430 -12.33 1.78 7.19
CA ALA A 430 -11.62 1.23 6.04
C ALA A 430 -10.44 0.32 6.44
N MET A 431 -9.72 0.66 7.52
CA MET A 431 -8.66 -0.18 8.09
C MET A 431 -9.23 -1.48 8.66
N ALA A 432 -10.38 -1.42 9.33
CA ALA A 432 -11.09 -2.60 9.84
C ALA A 432 -11.54 -3.52 8.71
N ALA A 433 -12.14 -2.96 7.66
CA ALA A 433 -12.54 -3.69 6.46
C ALA A 433 -11.34 -4.33 5.74
N SER A 434 -10.23 -3.61 5.62
CA SER A 434 -8.99 -4.10 5.01
C SER A 434 -8.36 -5.23 5.82
N TYR A 435 -8.33 -5.12 7.16
CA TYR A 435 -7.93 -6.21 8.06
C TYR A 435 -8.84 -7.43 7.87
N ASN A 436 -10.16 -7.27 7.89
CA ASN A 436 -11.10 -8.39 7.73
C ASN A 436 -10.94 -9.05 6.36
N GLN A 437 -10.68 -8.28 5.30
CA GLN A 437 -10.40 -8.80 3.98
C GLN A 437 -9.06 -9.57 3.94
N ALA A 438 -8.03 -9.07 4.61
CA ALA A 438 -6.74 -9.75 4.73
C ALA A 438 -6.90 -11.08 5.50
N VAL A 439 -7.57 -11.08 6.65
CA VAL A 439 -7.89 -12.30 7.41
C VAL A 439 -8.66 -13.29 6.54
N LYS A 440 -9.71 -12.86 5.84
CA LYS A 440 -10.51 -13.73 4.96
C LYS A 440 -9.69 -14.32 3.82
N LYS A 441 -8.84 -13.53 3.15
CA LYS A 441 -7.98 -14.02 2.05
C LYS A 441 -6.93 -14.98 2.56
N THR A 442 -6.29 -14.69 3.69
CA THR A 442 -5.30 -15.58 4.31
C THR A 442 -5.96 -16.88 4.78
N ASN A 443 -7.12 -16.80 5.44
CA ASN A 443 -7.91 -17.96 5.85
C ASN A 443 -8.24 -18.86 4.64
N GLY A 444 -8.79 -18.27 3.57
CA GLY A 444 -9.09 -19.01 2.33
C GLY A 444 -7.86 -19.62 1.67
N ALA A 445 -6.72 -18.91 1.65
CA ALA A 445 -5.46 -19.44 1.13
C ALA A 445 -4.93 -20.61 1.98
N ILE A 446 -5.04 -20.53 3.30
CA ILE A 446 -4.64 -21.61 4.21
C ILE A 446 -5.55 -22.85 4.03
N LEU A 447 -6.86 -22.66 3.90
CA LEU A 447 -7.80 -23.75 3.61
C LEU A 447 -7.49 -24.42 2.26
N GLU A 448 -7.17 -23.64 1.24
CA GLU A 448 -6.78 -24.19 -0.06
C GLU A 448 -5.45 -24.95 0.02
N VAL A 449 -4.46 -24.44 0.76
CA VAL A 449 -3.19 -25.17 1.00
C VAL A 449 -3.47 -26.49 1.73
N LEU A 450 -4.34 -26.52 2.74
CA LEU A 450 -4.72 -27.77 3.43
C LEU A 450 -5.36 -28.76 2.46
N ARG A 451 -6.31 -28.31 1.63
CA ARG A 451 -6.99 -29.12 0.63
C ARG A 451 -6.01 -29.72 -0.39
N THR A 452 -5.14 -28.88 -0.97
CA THR A 452 -4.12 -29.33 -1.92
C THR A 452 -3.09 -30.25 -1.26
N THR A 453 -2.76 -30.03 0.01
CA THR A 453 -1.84 -30.92 0.74
C THR A 453 -2.44 -32.31 0.93
N ASP A 454 -3.74 -32.40 1.23
CA ASP A 454 -4.44 -33.69 1.31
C ASP A 454 -4.48 -34.39 -0.06
N GLU A 455 -4.76 -33.66 -1.14
CA GLU A 455 -4.68 -34.21 -2.51
C GLU A 455 -3.28 -34.74 -2.86
N VAL A 456 -2.21 -34.04 -2.43
CA VAL A 456 -0.83 -34.50 -2.61
C VAL A 456 -0.57 -35.78 -1.83
N VAL A 457 -1.03 -35.88 -0.58
CA VAL A 457 -0.89 -37.11 0.23
C VAL A 457 -1.59 -38.29 -0.47
N ASP A 458 -2.85 -38.13 -0.86
CA ASP A 458 -3.61 -39.17 -1.58
C ASP A 458 -2.95 -39.57 -2.91
N GLY A 459 -2.42 -38.58 -3.64
CA GLY A 459 -1.66 -38.79 -4.86
C GLY A 459 -0.37 -39.58 -4.62
N THR A 460 0.38 -39.26 -3.57
CA THR A 460 1.62 -39.99 -3.21
C THR A 460 1.35 -41.41 -2.75
N MET A 461 0.24 -41.67 -2.04
CA MET A 461 -0.18 -43.03 -1.71
C MET A 461 -0.49 -43.84 -2.96
N SER A 462 -1.20 -43.23 -3.93
CA SER A 462 -1.52 -43.87 -5.21
C SER A 462 -0.25 -44.19 -6.02
N ILE A 463 0.73 -43.28 -6.06
CA ILE A 463 2.04 -43.51 -6.71
C ILE A 463 2.81 -44.63 -6.01
N THR A 464 2.83 -44.66 -4.68
CA THR A 464 3.50 -45.70 -3.90
C THR A 464 2.90 -47.07 -4.19
N GLN A 465 1.57 -47.16 -4.20
CA GLN A 465 0.86 -48.41 -4.54
C GLN A 465 1.13 -48.85 -5.98
N ALA A 466 1.06 -47.93 -6.95
CA ALA A 466 1.32 -48.22 -8.35
C ALA A 466 2.74 -48.74 -8.58
N ASN A 467 3.75 -48.12 -7.94
CA ASN A 467 5.14 -48.56 -8.04
C ASN A 467 5.41 -49.89 -7.32
N THR A 468 4.71 -50.15 -6.21
CA THR A 468 4.78 -51.44 -5.52
C THR A 468 4.24 -52.56 -6.42
N ASN A 469 3.09 -52.32 -7.08
CA ASN A 469 2.53 -53.24 -8.05
C ASN A 469 3.47 -53.44 -9.25
N MET A 470 4.03 -52.35 -9.80
CA MET A 470 5.01 -52.40 -10.88
C MET A 470 6.24 -53.24 -10.51
N SER A 471 6.78 -53.06 -9.30
CA SER A 471 7.92 -53.85 -8.83
C SER A 471 7.58 -55.34 -8.72
N HIS A 472 6.36 -55.66 -8.29
CA HIS A 472 5.89 -57.05 -8.28
C HIS A 472 5.74 -57.63 -9.69
N GLU A 473 5.13 -56.89 -10.62
CA GLU A 473 4.97 -57.29 -12.02
C GLU A 473 6.31 -57.48 -12.73
N LEU A 474 7.29 -56.61 -12.46
CA LEU A 474 8.66 -56.74 -12.96
C LEU A 474 9.38 -57.97 -12.39
N GLY A 475 9.09 -58.33 -11.13
CA GLY A 475 9.54 -59.59 -10.53
C GLY A 475 9.00 -60.80 -11.30
N VAL A 476 7.70 -60.81 -11.60
CA VAL A 476 7.07 -61.87 -12.41
C VAL A 476 7.62 -61.87 -13.84
N GLN A 477 7.86 -60.70 -14.44
CA GLN A 477 8.46 -60.59 -15.77
C GLN A 477 9.87 -61.17 -15.80
N SER A 478 10.69 -60.94 -14.77
CA SER A 478 12.02 -61.52 -14.65
C SER A 478 11.99 -63.05 -14.64
N GLU A 479 11.04 -63.65 -13.92
CA GLU A 479 10.82 -65.11 -13.93
C GLU A 479 10.44 -65.62 -15.33
N LYS A 480 9.57 -64.90 -16.05
CA LYS A 480 9.18 -65.24 -17.42
C LYS A 480 10.35 -65.13 -18.39
N ILE A 481 11.21 -64.12 -18.24
CA ILE A 481 12.42 -63.96 -19.04
C ILE A 481 13.36 -65.15 -18.82
N ALA A 482 13.60 -65.55 -17.57
CA ALA A 482 14.42 -66.72 -17.26
C ALA A 482 13.86 -68.00 -17.90
N GLN A 483 12.52 -68.18 -17.88
CA GLN A 483 11.86 -69.29 -18.55
C GLN A 483 12.04 -69.25 -20.08
N ILE A 484 11.93 -68.07 -20.70
CA ILE A 484 12.15 -67.89 -22.13
C ILE A 484 13.60 -68.20 -22.50
N SER A 485 14.58 -67.71 -21.74
CA SER A 485 16.00 -68.00 -21.95
C SER A 485 16.27 -69.50 -21.94
N SER A 486 15.71 -70.24 -20.98
CA SER A 486 15.83 -71.70 -20.92
C SER A 486 15.19 -72.38 -22.14
N SER A 487 14.00 -71.93 -22.57
CA SER A 487 13.37 -72.45 -23.80
C SER A 487 14.19 -72.18 -25.05
N ILE A 488 14.88 -71.04 -25.14
CA ILE A 488 15.77 -70.72 -26.26
C ILE A 488 17.01 -71.61 -26.26
N GLU A 489 17.58 -71.89 -25.09
CA GLU A 489 18.70 -72.83 -24.95
C GLU A 489 18.29 -74.24 -25.39
N GLN A 490 17.12 -74.71 -24.96
CA GLN A 490 16.56 -75.99 -25.43
C GLN A 490 16.32 -75.98 -26.95
N MET A 491 15.78 -74.89 -27.49
CA MET A 491 15.56 -74.73 -28.93
C MET A 491 16.88 -74.77 -29.72
N SER A 492 17.92 -74.11 -29.22
CA SER A 492 19.26 -74.14 -29.82
C SER A 492 19.82 -75.57 -29.87
N HIS A 493 19.67 -76.33 -28.79
CA HIS A 493 20.04 -77.75 -28.78
C HIS A 493 19.24 -78.59 -29.78
N SER A 494 17.92 -78.41 -29.87
CA SER A 494 17.08 -79.12 -30.84
C SER A 494 17.43 -78.76 -32.29
N ILE A 495 17.73 -77.50 -32.58
CA ILE A 495 18.18 -77.07 -33.92
C ILE A 495 19.49 -77.75 -34.29
N GLN A 496 20.46 -77.81 -33.37
CA GLN A 496 21.73 -78.49 -33.59
C GLN A 496 21.55 -80.00 -33.81
N GLU A 497 20.63 -80.62 -33.08
CA GLU A 497 20.27 -82.03 -33.26
C GLU A 497 19.64 -82.28 -34.64
N VAL A 498 18.70 -81.43 -35.06
CA VAL A 498 18.09 -81.49 -36.41
C VAL A 498 19.16 -81.34 -37.49
N ALA A 499 20.07 -80.38 -37.38
CA ALA A 499 21.16 -80.21 -38.35
C ALA A 499 22.05 -81.46 -38.44
N THR A 500 22.40 -82.05 -37.29
CA THR A 500 23.20 -83.28 -37.22
C THR A 500 22.45 -84.46 -37.83
N LYS A 501 21.17 -84.63 -37.49
CA LYS A 501 20.32 -85.71 -38.01
C LYS A 501 20.07 -85.57 -39.50
N SER A 502 19.95 -84.35 -40.02
CA SER A 502 19.89 -84.08 -41.46
C SER A 502 21.18 -84.53 -42.14
N SER A 503 22.36 -84.19 -41.59
CA SER A 503 23.63 -84.65 -42.17
C SER A 503 23.74 -86.19 -42.21
N GLU A 504 23.36 -86.88 -41.12
CA GLU A 504 23.29 -88.34 -41.07
C GLU A 504 22.30 -88.92 -42.09
N ALA A 505 21.12 -88.31 -42.23
CA ALA A 505 20.08 -88.77 -43.15
C ALA A 505 20.47 -88.57 -44.62
N THR A 506 21.13 -87.46 -44.98
CA THR A 506 21.70 -87.25 -46.32
C THR A 506 22.73 -88.34 -46.64
N ALA A 507 23.64 -88.66 -45.71
CA ALA A 507 24.63 -89.72 -45.89
C ALA A 507 23.97 -91.10 -46.10
N ASN A 508 22.92 -91.42 -45.34
CA ASN A 508 22.16 -92.67 -45.51
C ASN A 508 21.41 -92.74 -46.85
N ALA A 509 20.80 -91.63 -47.28
CA ALA A 509 20.14 -91.56 -48.58
C ALA A 509 21.14 -91.78 -49.72
N GLN A 510 22.30 -91.12 -49.67
CA GLN A 510 23.37 -91.33 -50.65
C GLN A 510 23.88 -92.79 -50.64
N ALA A 511 24.08 -93.39 -49.47
CA ALA A 511 24.50 -94.79 -49.35
C ALA A 511 23.45 -95.77 -49.92
N ALA A 512 22.16 -95.50 -49.71
CA ALA A 512 21.07 -96.26 -50.32
C ALA A 512 21.08 -96.15 -51.84
N GLY A 513 21.31 -94.94 -52.38
CA GLY A 513 21.48 -94.71 -53.82
C GLY A 513 22.66 -95.48 -54.41
N VAL A 514 23.83 -95.46 -53.75
CA VAL A 514 25.01 -96.26 -54.17
C VAL A 514 24.70 -97.75 -54.16
N THR A 515 24.01 -98.24 -53.13
CA THR A 515 23.64 -99.66 -53.01
C THR A 515 22.65 -100.07 -54.10
N ALA A 516 21.65 -99.24 -54.38
CA ALA A 516 20.68 -99.48 -55.45
C ALA A 516 21.36 -99.48 -56.83
N ASN A 517 22.28 -98.55 -57.08
CA ASN A 517 23.07 -98.50 -58.31
C ASN A 517 23.94 -99.76 -58.49
N SER A 518 24.60 -100.24 -57.43
CA SER A 518 25.35 -101.50 -57.45
C SER A 518 24.42 -102.71 -57.67
N GLY A 519 23.23 -102.72 -57.07
CA GLY A 519 22.20 -103.71 -57.35
C GLY A 519 21.77 -103.70 -58.82
N GLY A 520 21.66 -102.51 -59.42
CA GLY A 520 21.35 -102.32 -60.84
C GLY A 520 22.40 -102.96 -61.74
N GLU A 521 23.69 -102.82 -61.40
CA GLU A 521 24.79 -103.47 -62.12
C GLU A 521 24.71 -105.01 -62.03
N VAL A 522 24.36 -105.57 -60.87
CA VAL A 522 24.15 -107.02 -60.70
C VAL A 522 22.97 -107.50 -61.55
N VAL A 523 21.88 -106.74 -61.59
CA VAL A 523 20.72 -107.02 -62.45
C VAL A 523 21.12 -106.99 -63.92
N GLN A 524 21.90 -105.99 -64.35
CA GLN A 524 22.40 -105.89 -65.72
C GLN A 524 23.26 -107.11 -66.11
N ASN A 525 24.19 -107.52 -65.24
CA ASN A 525 24.98 -108.75 -65.43
C ASN A 525 24.09 -110.00 -65.48
N THR A 526 22.99 -110.03 -64.72
CA THR A 526 22.01 -111.14 -64.74
C THR A 526 21.24 -111.19 -66.05
N ILE A 527 20.87 -110.03 -66.63
CA ILE A 527 20.26 -109.93 -67.96
C ILE A 527 21.20 -110.51 -69.02
N GLU A 528 22.48 -110.14 -68.99
CA GLU A 528 23.50 -110.68 -69.90
C GLU A 528 23.65 -112.20 -69.74
N GLY A 529 23.70 -112.70 -68.50
CA GLY A 529 23.75 -114.13 -68.22
C GLY A 529 22.51 -114.90 -68.72
N MET A 530 21.31 -114.36 -68.53
CA MET A 530 20.06 -114.97 -69.01
C MET A 530 19.98 -114.98 -70.53
N ASN A 531 20.45 -113.92 -71.20
CA ASN A 531 20.56 -113.91 -72.66
C ASN A 531 21.51 -115.01 -73.16
N ALA A 532 22.67 -115.19 -72.51
CA ALA A 532 23.60 -116.27 -72.84
C ALA A 532 22.99 -117.67 -72.63
N ILE A 533 22.18 -117.86 -71.57
CA ILE A 533 21.44 -119.10 -71.33
C ILE A 533 20.40 -119.33 -72.45
N ASN A 534 19.65 -118.29 -72.83
CA ASN A 534 18.67 -118.38 -73.91
C ASN A 534 19.32 -118.79 -75.24
N GLU A 535 20.49 -118.23 -75.56
CA GLU A 535 21.29 -118.63 -76.72
C GLU A 535 21.75 -120.09 -76.63
N ALA A 536 22.26 -120.52 -75.47
CA ALA A 536 22.73 -121.89 -75.25
C ALA A 536 21.60 -122.94 -75.34
N VAL A 537 20.42 -122.63 -74.79
CA VAL A 537 19.22 -123.49 -74.88
C VAL A 537 18.74 -123.58 -76.33
N THR A 538 18.70 -122.45 -77.05
CA THR A 538 18.33 -122.42 -78.48
C THR A 538 19.30 -123.24 -79.33
N ALA A 539 20.61 -123.09 -79.10
CA ALA A 539 21.64 -123.87 -79.80
C ALA A 539 21.56 -125.37 -79.49
N SER A 540 21.24 -125.73 -78.23
CA SER A 540 21.03 -127.12 -77.82
C SER A 540 19.79 -127.72 -78.50
N SER A 541 18.69 -126.96 -78.56
CA SER A 541 17.45 -127.37 -79.23
C SER A 541 17.71 -127.70 -80.71
N ASN A 542 18.44 -126.83 -81.41
CA ASN A 542 18.83 -127.06 -82.80
C ASN A 542 19.72 -128.32 -82.97
N SER A 543 20.65 -128.56 -82.05
CA SER A 543 21.54 -129.74 -82.12
C SER A 543 20.79 -131.05 -81.87
N VAL A 544 19.85 -131.06 -80.94
CA VAL A 544 18.98 -132.22 -80.66
C VAL A 544 18.00 -132.45 -81.81
N ALA A 545 17.45 -131.40 -82.41
CA ALA A 545 16.61 -131.51 -83.60
C ALA A 545 17.38 -132.15 -84.77
N GLU A 546 18.64 -131.76 -84.99
CA GLU A 546 19.50 -132.38 -86.00
C GLU A 546 19.82 -133.86 -85.67
N LEU A 547 19.98 -134.21 -84.38
CA LEU A 547 20.11 -135.61 -83.97
C LEU A 547 18.83 -136.41 -84.27
N GLY A 548 17.66 -135.84 -84.01
CA GLY A 548 16.37 -136.43 -84.37
C GLY A 548 16.26 -136.69 -85.88
N LYS A 549 16.72 -135.73 -86.71
CA LYS A 549 16.79 -135.89 -88.17
C LYS A 549 17.73 -137.03 -88.59
N ARG A 550 18.94 -137.10 -88.02
CA ARG A 550 19.88 -138.22 -88.27
C ARG A 550 19.30 -139.56 -87.81
N GLY A 551 18.55 -139.56 -86.71
CA GLY A 551 17.79 -140.72 -86.25
C GLY A 551 16.76 -141.17 -87.29
N SER A 552 16.06 -140.24 -87.95
CA SER A 552 15.16 -140.54 -89.08
C SER A 552 15.90 -141.20 -90.24
N GLU A 553 17.04 -140.65 -90.65
CA GLU A 553 17.87 -141.19 -91.75
C GLU A 553 18.37 -142.61 -91.43
N ILE A 554 18.79 -142.88 -90.19
CA ILE A 554 19.19 -144.23 -89.77
C ILE A 554 17.97 -145.19 -89.77
N GLY A 555 16.80 -144.72 -89.32
CA GLY A 555 15.57 -145.51 -89.35
C GLY A 555 15.21 -145.99 -90.75
N GLU A 556 15.34 -145.12 -91.76
CA GLU A 556 15.15 -145.47 -93.17
C GLU A 556 16.15 -146.55 -93.63
N ILE A 557 17.43 -146.40 -93.28
CA ILE A 557 18.47 -147.39 -93.62
C ILE A 557 18.15 -148.75 -92.99
N ILE A 558 17.74 -148.78 -91.71
CA ILE A 558 17.40 -150.01 -91.00
C ILE A 558 16.18 -150.70 -91.63
N SER A 559 15.19 -149.94 -92.10
CA SER A 559 14.06 -150.49 -92.86
C SER A 559 14.54 -151.21 -94.13
N VAL A 560 15.46 -150.60 -94.89
CA VAL A 560 16.05 -151.22 -96.09
C VAL A 560 16.85 -152.49 -95.74
N ILE A 561 17.63 -152.49 -94.66
CA ILE A 561 18.37 -153.69 -94.23
C ILE A 561 17.40 -154.81 -93.82
N ASN A 562 16.31 -154.47 -93.13
CA ASN A 562 15.28 -155.45 -92.76
C ASN A 562 14.63 -156.08 -94.00
N GLU A 563 14.31 -155.26 -95.01
CA GLU A 563 13.81 -155.74 -96.31
C GLU A 563 14.82 -156.67 -97.01
N ILE A 564 16.11 -156.33 -97.02
CA ILE A 564 17.18 -157.17 -97.58
C ILE A 564 17.30 -158.49 -96.81
N ALA A 565 17.23 -158.45 -95.47
CA ALA A 565 17.29 -159.64 -94.63
C ALA A 565 16.10 -160.57 -94.91
N GLU A 566 14.88 -160.03 -95.04
CA GLU A 566 13.69 -160.81 -95.37
C GLU A 566 13.74 -161.40 -96.80
N GLN A 567 14.25 -160.64 -97.77
CA GLN A 567 14.54 -161.17 -99.12
C GLN A 567 15.59 -162.29 -99.07
N THR A 568 16.64 -162.13 -98.27
CA THR A 568 17.70 -163.14 -98.09
C THR A 568 17.14 -164.40 -97.43
N ASN A 569 16.24 -164.26 -96.47
CA ASN A 569 15.54 -165.37 -95.80
C ASN A 569 14.72 -166.19 -96.81
N LEU A 570 13.96 -165.52 -97.70
CA LEU A 570 13.19 -166.15 -98.77
C LEU A 570 14.08 -166.86 -99.79
N LEU A 571 15.19 -166.23 -100.20
CA LEU A 571 16.18 -166.84 -101.09
C LEU A 571 16.80 -168.10 -100.47
N ALA A 572 17.15 -168.04 -99.19
CA ALA A 572 17.70 -169.16 -98.44
C ALA A 572 16.68 -170.30 -98.30
N LEU A 573 15.41 -169.99 -98.03
CA LEU A 573 14.33 -170.99 -97.99
C LEU A 573 14.17 -171.70 -99.33
N ASN A 574 14.15 -170.96 -100.45
CA ASN A 574 14.08 -171.54 -101.78
C ASN A 574 15.28 -172.46 -102.07
N ALA A 575 16.48 -172.05 -101.66
CA ALA A 575 17.69 -172.86 -101.79
C ALA A 575 17.62 -174.14 -100.92
N ALA A 576 17.11 -174.06 -99.69
CA ALA A 576 16.93 -175.21 -98.80
C ALA A 576 15.92 -176.22 -99.36
N ILE A 577 14.81 -175.74 -99.95
CA ILE A 577 13.81 -176.58 -100.62
C ILE A 577 14.44 -177.34 -101.80
N GLU A 578 15.20 -176.67 -102.66
CA GLU A 578 15.81 -177.31 -103.83
C GLU A 578 16.93 -178.29 -103.42
N ALA A 579 17.67 -177.98 -102.35
CA ALA A 579 18.66 -178.89 -101.78
C ALA A 579 18.03 -180.16 -101.20
N ALA A 580 16.87 -180.06 -100.53
CA ALA A 580 16.10 -181.23 -100.06
C ALA A 580 15.61 -182.10 -101.23
N ARG A 581 15.27 -181.47 -102.37
CA ARG A 581 14.80 -182.15 -103.59
C ARG A 581 15.88 -182.98 -104.28
N ALA A 582 17.15 -182.56 -104.19
CA ALA A 582 18.30 -183.26 -104.75
C ALA A 582 18.74 -184.51 -103.95
N GLY A 583 18.05 -184.84 -102.84
CA GLY A 583 18.30 -186.05 -102.06
C GLY A 583 19.71 -186.10 -101.44
N GLU A 584 20.35 -187.27 -101.44
CA GLU A 584 21.69 -187.50 -100.84
C GLU A 584 22.76 -186.52 -101.37
N ALA A 585 22.68 -186.09 -102.64
CA ALA A 585 23.65 -185.16 -103.22
C ALA A 585 23.51 -183.70 -102.73
N GLY A 586 22.31 -183.30 -102.28
CA GLY A 586 22.00 -181.91 -101.86
C GLY A 586 22.26 -181.61 -100.39
N ARG A 587 22.63 -182.62 -99.60
CA ARG A 587 22.70 -182.51 -98.13
C ARG A 587 23.66 -181.43 -97.63
N GLY A 588 24.79 -181.21 -98.31
CA GLY A 588 25.73 -180.13 -97.97
C GLY A 588 25.18 -178.73 -98.27
N PHE A 589 24.43 -178.57 -99.36
CA PHE A 589 23.79 -177.30 -99.73
C PHE A 589 22.61 -176.95 -98.82
N ALA A 590 21.85 -177.94 -98.37
CA ALA A 590 20.74 -177.74 -97.44
C ALA A 590 21.24 -177.12 -96.12
N VAL A 591 22.38 -177.59 -95.59
CA VAL A 591 22.98 -177.04 -94.36
C VAL A 591 23.39 -175.58 -94.55
N VAL A 592 24.01 -175.22 -95.68
CA VAL A 592 24.40 -173.82 -95.94
C VAL A 592 23.16 -172.94 -96.12
N ALA A 593 22.14 -173.41 -96.81
CA ALA A 593 20.89 -172.67 -96.98
C ALA A 593 20.17 -172.44 -95.64
N ASP A 594 20.10 -173.44 -94.77
CA ASP A 594 19.56 -173.30 -93.41
C ASP A 594 20.39 -172.33 -92.56
N GLU A 595 21.72 -172.31 -92.71
CA GLU A 595 22.58 -171.36 -92.00
C GLU A 595 22.40 -169.92 -92.50
N VAL A 596 22.25 -169.71 -93.81
CA VAL A 596 21.93 -168.38 -94.39
C VAL A 596 20.54 -167.93 -93.96
N ARG A 597 19.57 -168.85 -93.88
CA ARG A 597 18.22 -168.59 -93.39
C ARG A 597 18.25 -168.14 -91.93
N ALA A 598 18.98 -168.87 -91.08
CA ALA A 598 19.17 -168.52 -89.68
C ALA A 598 19.89 -167.17 -89.52
N LEU A 599 20.87 -166.85 -90.37
CA LEU A 599 21.54 -165.55 -90.36
C LEU A 599 20.60 -164.42 -90.79
N ALA A 600 19.77 -164.66 -91.80
CA ALA A 600 18.76 -163.70 -92.26
C ALA A 600 17.71 -163.44 -91.17
N ASP A 601 17.17 -164.48 -90.53
CA ASP A 601 16.24 -164.36 -89.39
C ASP A 601 16.88 -163.60 -88.21
N ARG A 602 18.16 -163.87 -87.92
CA ARG A 602 18.92 -163.10 -86.92
C ARG A 602 19.13 -161.65 -87.33
N THR A 603 19.33 -161.38 -88.62
CA THR A 603 19.50 -160.01 -89.14
C THR A 603 18.20 -159.24 -89.06
N THR A 604 17.07 -159.83 -89.48
CA THR A 604 15.71 -159.26 -89.33
C THR A 604 15.40 -158.95 -87.87
N SER A 605 15.68 -159.88 -86.96
CA SER A 605 15.46 -159.67 -85.51
C SER A 605 16.32 -158.51 -84.99
N ALA A 606 17.61 -158.46 -85.36
CA ALA A 606 18.51 -157.38 -84.95
C ALA A 606 18.10 -156.02 -85.56
N THR A 607 17.68 -155.97 -86.82
CA THR A 607 17.18 -154.72 -87.44
C THR A 607 15.88 -154.26 -86.81
N GLN A 608 15.01 -155.17 -86.37
CA GLN A 608 13.80 -154.80 -85.64
C GLN A 608 14.12 -154.22 -84.26
N GLU A 609 15.08 -154.79 -83.52
CA GLU A 609 15.57 -154.24 -82.25
C GLU A 609 16.22 -152.86 -82.44
N ILE A 610 17.04 -152.68 -83.49
CA ILE A 610 17.62 -151.38 -83.83
C ILE A 610 16.53 -150.39 -84.24
N GLY A 611 15.54 -150.82 -85.02
CA GLY A 611 14.40 -149.99 -85.43
C GLY A 611 13.62 -149.45 -84.22
N GLN A 612 13.31 -150.31 -83.25
CA GLN A 612 12.70 -149.90 -81.98
C GLN A 612 13.58 -148.91 -81.19
N SER A 613 14.90 -149.13 -81.17
CA SER A 613 15.84 -148.23 -80.51
C SER A 613 15.90 -146.86 -81.19
N ILE A 614 15.84 -146.82 -82.52
CA ILE A 614 15.82 -145.58 -83.30
C ILE A 614 14.49 -144.83 -83.12
N GLU A 615 13.36 -145.53 -83.11
CA GLU A 615 12.04 -144.95 -82.81
C GLU A 615 12.02 -144.37 -81.38
N ALA A 616 12.62 -145.05 -80.40
CA ALA A 616 12.80 -144.52 -79.06
C ALA A 616 13.66 -143.25 -79.05
N ILE A 617 14.80 -143.23 -79.75
CA ILE A 617 15.67 -142.04 -79.88
C ILE A 617 14.91 -140.87 -80.55
N GLN A 618 14.13 -141.12 -81.60
CA GLN A 618 13.32 -140.09 -82.27
C GLN A 618 12.27 -139.50 -81.32
N ASN A 619 11.57 -140.35 -80.56
CA ASN A 619 10.60 -139.89 -79.57
C ASN A 619 11.28 -139.09 -78.44
N GLU A 620 12.41 -139.56 -77.92
CA GLU A 620 13.16 -138.88 -76.86
C GLU A 620 13.73 -137.53 -77.33
N THR A 621 14.26 -137.46 -78.57
CA THR A 621 14.77 -136.21 -79.16
C THR A 621 13.65 -135.20 -79.42
N SER A 622 12.50 -135.65 -79.91
CA SER A 622 11.31 -134.78 -80.08
C SER A 622 10.86 -134.19 -78.75
N LEU A 623 10.74 -135.03 -77.71
CA LEU A 623 10.39 -134.60 -76.35
C LEU A 623 11.45 -133.64 -75.76
N ALA A 624 12.73 -133.86 -76.06
CA ALA A 624 13.80 -132.98 -75.61
C ALA A 624 13.72 -131.60 -76.29
N VAL A 625 13.40 -131.52 -77.58
CA VAL A 625 13.17 -130.25 -78.30
C VAL A 625 11.99 -129.49 -77.70
N GLU A 626 10.85 -130.15 -77.46
CA GLU A 626 9.67 -129.54 -76.81
C GLU A 626 10.02 -128.96 -75.44
N ARG A 627 10.75 -129.71 -74.60
CA ARG A 627 11.20 -129.23 -73.29
C ARG A 627 12.17 -128.06 -73.38
N MET A 628 13.04 -128.03 -74.39
CA MET A 628 13.94 -126.90 -74.61
C MET A 628 13.18 -125.64 -75.07
N GLU A 629 12.11 -125.77 -75.85
CA GLU A 629 11.25 -124.65 -76.25
C GLU A 629 10.49 -124.06 -75.05
N VAL A 630 9.98 -124.91 -74.16
CA VAL A 630 9.42 -124.48 -72.86
C VAL A 630 10.50 -123.79 -72.02
N GLY A 631 11.70 -124.34 -71.95
CA GLY A 631 12.83 -123.75 -71.24
C GLY A 631 13.21 -122.37 -71.77
N ALA A 632 13.24 -122.17 -73.09
CA ALA A 632 13.51 -120.88 -73.71
C ALA A 632 12.42 -119.85 -73.36
N THR A 633 11.16 -120.27 -73.30
CA THR A 633 10.04 -119.40 -72.89
C THR A 633 10.20 -118.96 -71.43
N GLN A 634 10.53 -119.87 -70.52
CA GLN A 634 10.78 -119.56 -69.10
C GLN A 634 11.96 -118.61 -68.90
N VAL A 635 13.03 -118.74 -69.69
CA VAL A 635 14.17 -117.80 -69.64
C VAL A 635 13.74 -116.40 -70.10
N ASN A 636 12.92 -116.30 -71.15
CA ASN A 636 12.38 -115.01 -71.60
C ASN A 636 11.45 -114.36 -70.56
N GLU A 637 10.59 -115.13 -69.92
CA GLU A 637 9.77 -114.64 -68.80
C GLU A 637 10.65 -114.16 -67.63
N GLY A 638 11.71 -114.90 -67.31
CA GLY A 638 12.72 -114.50 -66.32
C GLY A 638 13.40 -113.19 -66.69
N LEU A 639 13.76 -113.00 -67.97
CA LEU A 639 14.36 -111.78 -68.48
C LEU A 639 13.45 -110.55 -68.27
N GLU A 640 12.16 -110.68 -68.51
CA GLU A 640 11.19 -109.60 -68.29
C GLU A 640 11.03 -109.23 -66.82
N LEU A 641 11.06 -110.21 -65.91
CA LEU A 641 11.03 -109.96 -64.46
C LEU A 641 12.31 -109.25 -63.98
N VAL A 642 13.48 -109.67 -64.48
CA VAL A 642 14.76 -109.06 -64.14
C VAL A 642 14.85 -107.61 -64.67
N LYS A 643 14.34 -107.33 -65.87
CA LYS A 643 14.22 -105.95 -66.39
C LYS A 643 13.36 -105.06 -65.48
N LYS A 644 12.21 -105.57 -65.01
CA LYS A 644 11.36 -104.84 -64.05
C LYS A 644 12.09 -104.56 -62.74
N ALA A 645 12.86 -105.51 -62.23
CA ALA A 645 13.70 -105.29 -61.05
C ALA A 645 14.75 -104.20 -61.29
N GLY A 646 15.32 -104.12 -62.49
CA GLY A 646 16.23 -103.03 -62.90
C GLY A 646 15.55 -101.66 -62.85
N VAL A 647 14.37 -101.52 -63.45
CA VAL A 647 13.58 -100.27 -63.40
C VAL A 647 13.28 -99.86 -61.96
N SER A 648 12.89 -100.80 -61.09
CA SER A 648 12.65 -100.49 -59.67
C SER A 648 13.91 -100.03 -58.92
N LEU A 649 15.09 -100.51 -59.30
CA LEU A 649 16.36 -100.04 -58.72
C LEU A 649 16.71 -98.63 -59.19
N ASP A 650 16.45 -98.30 -60.47
CA ASP A 650 16.61 -96.94 -61.00
C ASP A 650 15.68 -95.95 -60.28
N GLU A 651 14.42 -96.33 -60.04
CA GLU A 651 13.47 -95.53 -59.24
C GLU A 651 13.97 -95.31 -57.80
N ILE A 652 14.63 -96.29 -57.18
CA ILE A 652 15.24 -96.13 -55.85
C ILE A 652 16.41 -95.15 -55.90
N VAL A 653 17.25 -95.18 -56.95
CA VAL A 653 18.36 -94.23 -57.12
C VAL A 653 17.84 -92.80 -57.23
N GLU A 654 16.82 -92.56 -58.05
CA GLU A 654 16.18 -91.24 -58.20
C GLU A 654 15.50 -90.79 -56.91
N GLY A 655 14.79 -91.70 -56.24
CA GLY A 655 14.14 -91.45 -54.95
C GLY A 655 15.15 -91.07 -53.86
N ALA A 656 16.26 -91.79 -53.78
CA ALA A 656 17.35 -91.51 -52.84
C ALA A 656 17.96 -90.11 -53.05
N GLN A 657 18.17 -89.71 -54.31
CA GLN A 657 18.67 -88.37 -54.63
C GLN A 657 17.66 -87.28 -54.25
N THR A 658 16.37 -87.51 -54.49
CA THR A 658 15.31 -86.57 -54.11
C THR A 658 15.27 -86.37 -52.59
N VAL A 659 15.36 -87.47 -51.83
CA VAL A 659 15.41 -87.42 -50.35
C VAL A 659 16.64 -86.67 -49.87
N ALA A 660 17.82 -86.90 -50.45
CA ALA A 660 19.03 -86.15 -50.10
C ALA A 660 18.85 -84.63 -50.30
N ASN A 661 18.30 -84.21 -51.44
CA ASN A 661 18.05 -82.78 -51.72
C ASN A 661 17.04 -82.15 -50.74
N MET A 662 15.99 -82.89 -50.35
CA MET A 662 15.02 -82.43 -49.35
C MET A 662 15.68 -82.22 -47.99
N ILE A 663 16.57 -83.14 -47.59
CA ILE A 663 17.27 -83.07 -46.31
C ILE A 663 18.26 -81.89 -46.28
N ASP A 664 18.93 -81.60 -47.39
CA ASP A 664 19.78 -80.40 -47.50
C ASP A 664 18.97 -79.11 -47.30
N SER A 665 17.73 -79.06 -47.77
CA SER A 665 16.82 -77.93 -47.51
C SER A 665 16.43 -77.82 -46.03
N ILE A 666 16.25 -78.96 -45.35
CA ILE A 666 16.00 -78.99 -43.90
C ILE A 666 17.23 -78.49 -43.13
N ALA A 667 18.44 -78.89 -43.54
CA ALA A 667 19.69 -78.42 -42.94
C ALA A 667 19.86 -76.90 -43.08
N ALA A 668 19.57 -76.34 -44.26
CA ALA A 668 19.59 -74.89 -44.49
C ALA A 668 18.55 -74.16 -43.60
N ALA A 669 17.33 -74.68 -43.49
CA ALA A 669 16.31 -74.11 -42.62
C ALA A 669 16.70 -74.17 -41.13
N ALA A 670 17.38 -75.24 -40.70
CA ALA A 670 17.91 -75.35 -39.34
C ALA A 670 19.01 -74.30 -39.07
N GLU A 671 19.87 -74.01 -40.05
CA GLU A 671 20.88 -72.96 -39.95
C GLU A 671 20.25 -71.56 -39.82
N GLU A 672 19.23 -71.26 -40.62
CA GLU A 672 18.45 -70.01 -40.48
C GLU A 672 17.76 -69.91 -39.11
N GLN A 673 17.17 -71.00 -38.61
CA GLN A 673 16.58 -71.05 -37.27
C GLN A 673 17.60 -70.79 -36.16
N SER A 674 18.85 -71.25 -36.34
CA SER A 674 19.94 -70.99 -35.39
C SER A 674 20.25 -69.51 -35.28
N VAL A 675 20.37 -68.81 -36.43
CA VAL A 675 20.58 -67.36 -36.49
C VAL A 675 19.43 -66.61 -35.82
N ALA A 676 18.18 -66.95 -36.17
CA ALA A 676 16.99 -66.32 -35.58
C ALA A 676 16.91 -66.55 -34.06
N SER A 677 17.26 -67.75 -33.58
CA SER A 677 17.30 -68.06 -32.15
C SER A 677 18.35 -67.23 -31.40
N GLY A 678 19.50 -66.98 -32.03
CA GLY A 678 20.53 -66.09 -31.50
C GLY A 678 20.06 -64.64 -31.35
N GLU A 679 19.32 -64.11 -32.33
CA GLU A 679 18.73 -62.78 -32.25
C GLU A 679 17.66 -62.69 -31.16
N VAL A 680 16.79 -63.69 -31.04
CA VAL A 680 15.79 -63.74 -29.97
C VAL A 680 16.46 -63.79 -28.60
N SER A 681 17.53 -64.56 -28.43
CA SER A 681 18.32 -64.60 -27.18
C SER A 681 18.82 -63.22 -26.79
N LYS A 682 19.41 -62.47 -27.73
CA LYS A 682 19.91 -61.11 -27.50
C LYS A 682 18.78 -60.12 -27.15
N ASN A 683 17.62 -60.25 -27.79
CA ASN A 683 16.45 -59.43 -27.46
C ASN A 683 15.94 -59.72 -26.05
N VAL A 684 15.93 -60.98 -25.62
CA VAL A 684 15.53 -61.39 -24.27
C VAL A 684 16.50 -60.85 -23.22
N GLU A 685 17.80 -60.84 -23.50
CA GLU A 685 18.81 -60.21 -22.64
C GLU A 685 18.57 -58.71 -22.48
N SER A 686 18.30 -58.00 -23.59
CA SER A 686 17.95 -56.57 -23.57
C SER A 686 16.68 -56.27 -22.76
N VAL A 687 15.63 -57.10 -22.91
CA VAL A 687 14.41 -56.97 -22.09
C VAL A 687 14.71 -57.21 -20.62
N SER A 688 15.61 -58.15 -20.29
CA SER A 688 16.05 -58.41 -18.92
C SER A 688 16.71 -57.17 -18.29
N GLU A 689 17.65 -56.56 -19.01
CA GLU A 689 18.35 -55.34 -18.57
C GLU A 689 17.36 -54.19 -18.32
N VAL A 690 16.42 -53.97 -19.25
CA VAL A 690 15.38 -52.95 -19.12
C VAL A 690 14.46 -53.25 -17.93
N SER A 691 14.09 -54.50 -17.68
CA SER A 691 13.27 -54.88 -16.53
C SER A 691 13.97 -54.61 -15.20
N VAL A 692 15.29 -54.84 -15.10
CA VAL A 692 16.08 -54.51 -13.91
C VAL A 692 16.10 -53.01 -13.65
N VAL A 693 16.37 -52.21 -14.68
CA VAL A 693 16.36 -50.74 -14.57
C VAL A 693 14.98 -50.22 -14.21
N ALA A 694 13.92 -50.75 -14.83
CA ALA A 694 12.54 -50.37 -14.52
C ALA A 694 12.18 -50.66 -13.05
N ASN A 695 12.70 -51.75 -12.48
CA ASN A 695 12.44 -52.12 -11.10
C ASN A 695 13.17 -51.18 -10.12
N GLU A 696 14.40 -50.78 -10.44
CA GLU A 696 15.12 -49.75 -9.69
C GLU A 696 14.36 -48.41 -9.72
N GLN A 697 13.88 -47.99 -10.90
CA GLN A 697 13.11 -46.76 -11.06
C GLN A 697 11.78 -46.78 -10.30
N ALA A 698 11.07 -47.91 -10.31
CA ALA A 698 9.84 -48.08 -9.54
C ALA A 698 10.11 -47.90 -8.03
N ASN A 699 11.19 -48.50 -7.51
CA ASN A 699 11.59 -48.34 -6.11
C ASN A 699 11.99 -46.89 -5.77
N LEU A 700 12.74 -46.22 -6.63
CA LEU A 700 13.11 -44.80 -6.46
C LEU A 700 11.86 -43.89 -6.47
N ALA A 701 10.91 -44.15 -7.36
CA ALA A 701 9.66 -43.40 -7.43
C ALA A 701 8.78 -43.62 -6.19
N ALA A 702 8.70 -44.86 -5.66
CA ALA A 702 8.03 -45.15 -4.40
C ALA A 702 8.68 -44.40 -3.21
N SER A 703 10.02 -44.42 -3.11
CA SER A 703 10.74 -43.68 -2.06
C SER A 703 10.56 -42.16 -2.18
N SER A 704 10.52 -41.64 -3.41
CA SER A 704 10.28 -40.21 -3.65
C SER A 704 8.85 -39.81 -3.27
N ALA A 705 7.86 -40.66 -3.55
CA ALA A 705 6.48 -40.47 -3.13
C ALA A 705 6.35 -40.45 -1.59
N GLN A 706 7.00 -41.38 -0.88
CA GLN A 706 7.06 -41.35 0.59
C GLN A 706 7.72 -40.08 1.13
N THR A 707 8.78 -39.60 0.48
CA THR A 707 9.41 -38.33 0.87
C THR A 707 8.45 -37.15 0.68
N LEU A 708 7.71 -37.14 -0.43
CA LEU A 708 6.73 -36.09 -0.71
C LEU A 708 5.56 -36.14 0.28
N GLU A 709 5.09 -37.32 0.66
CA GLU A 709 4.11 -37.54 1.72
C GLU A 709 4.59 -36.92 3.04
N GLN A 710 5.84 -37.21 3.46
CA GLN A 710 6.41 -36.61 4.68
C GLN A 710 6.53 -35.08 4.61
N LYS A 711 6.83 -34.52 3.43
CA LYS A 711 6.85 -33.06 3.21
C LYS A 711 5.45 -32.47 3.28
N ALA A 712 4.46 -33.15 2.68
CA ALA A 712 3.05 -32.75 2.74
C ALA A 712 2.53 -32.79 4.19
N GLU A 713 2.80 -33.84 4.96
CA GLU A 713 2.45 -33.89 6.39
C GLU A 713 3.14 -32.78 7.21
N SER A 714 4.40 -32.46 6.88
CA SER A 714 5.12 -31.37 7.53
C SER A 714 4.51 -30.01 7.18
N LEU A 715 4.10 -29.80 5.92
CA LEU A 715 3.36 -28.61 5.50
C LEU A 715 2.00 -28.53 6.22
N LYS A 716 1.25 -29.64 6.29
CA LYS A 716 -0.01 -29.74 7.03
C LYS A 716 0.16 -29.35 8.50
N ARG A 717 1.21 -29.83 9.17
CA ARG A 717 1.54 -29.43 10.55
C ARG A 717 1.88 -27.95 10.67
N LEU A 718 2.65 -27.38 9.74
CA LEU A 718 3.01 -25.97 9.75
C LEU A 718 1.77 -25.08 9.57
N VAL A 719 0.89 -25.50 8.67
CA VAL A 719 -0.34 -24.79 8.32
C VAL A 719 -1.40 -24.93 9.43
N ASN A 720 -1.45 -26.06 10.12
CA ASN A 720 -2.30 -26.27 11.30
C ASN A 720 -1.90 -25.43 12.53
N GLN A 721 -0.78 -24.70 12.49
CA GLN A 721 -0.48 -23.68 13.51
C GLN A 721 -1.42 -22.47 13.37
N PHE A 722 -1.94 -22.23 12.16
CA PHE A 722 -2.97 -21.24 11.94
C PHE A 722 -4.33 -21.79 12.36
N LYS A 723 -5.04 -21.04 13.18
CA LYS A 723 -6.42 -21.32 13.53
C LYS A 723 -7.31 -20.71 12.45
N VAL A 724 -7.87 -21.57 11.60
CA VAL A 724 -8.76 -21.21 10.49
C VAL A 724 -10.22 -21.43 10.78
#